data_AF-A0A182F746-F1
#
_entry.id   AF-A0A182F746-F1
#
_cell.length_a   1.000
_cell.length_b   1.000
_cell.length_c   1.000
_cell.angle_alpha   90.00
_cell.angle_beta   90.00
_cell.angle_gamma   90.00
#
_symmetry.space_group_name_H-M   'P 1'
#
loop_
_entity.id
_entity.type
_entity.pdbx_description
1 polymer ?
#
loop_
_entity_poly.entity_id
_entity_poly.type
_entity_poly.pdbx_seq_one_letter_code
_entity_poly.pdbx_strand_id
1 'polypeptide(L)'
;MAGAMLFDRAQAHDLNRQDMSKFARDLEVDENDEEQIRQKEQKILELGETYKREGKAKELADLIKVTRPFLSFLSKAKAAKLVRSLVDLFLDLEAETGIEVQLCKECIEWAKQEKRTFLRQSLEARLIALYFDTGMYTEALSLGSQLLKELKKLDDKNLLVEVQLLESKTYHALSNLPKARAALTSARTTANAIYCAPKVQATLDLQSGILHAADERDFKTAFSYFYEAFEGFDSVQSSKALTALKYMLLCKIMLGQSDDVNQIVSGKLAITYSGRDIDAMKAVAEASHKRSLADFQDALKKYKKELEDDVIVKAHLGTLYDTMLEQNLCRIIEPYSQCEVSFIAEQIALPIGQVEKKLSQMILDKKFSGILDQGIGVLIVFEETPVDKTYETALETIQHMGKVVDTLYQKAKKLTPAGDVYECRIPDWTHLTIMSMPDGMIVLSNETVENSTVLAYIGQYIDLDYSIWLYRLLTPVLVTFLLPCAFVLLIYTTISFLYIYKLHSRFILQVYNEGDFDFWDVARTLVAVVWDAHGWIFHGYEVCGLENLPSSGPALIIYYHGAIPIDMYYFTARVYLKRQRLIYTVGDRFLNSVPGWKLLARVMKISPGTVQSCASVLRDGNMLSIAPGGVYEAQFGDSNYELLWRRRVGFAKVAIESKAPIIPMFTENLREGFRSVGLAKRLFIRLYNAVRFPVRPIYGGFPVKFRTHLGAPIPYDPSLSPEELQEKVAFAIEELINRHQRIPGSIFHALLDRFIAKRKAQLQNTTVSWFGWMHNLSLPLAIVFLLPWLYVLLILSSVPYLHLCNWYRARWPSQCSDEEFWDSARRLMASIWNLHSKLFHGYEVTGLEHLPEHGSALIIYYHGALPIDMYYLTAETMLKRNRLIHTVGDRFLDKIPGWRLVSRVMKVTAGSVQSCVDTLRAGELLSIAPGGVYEAQFGDSGYEVLWKNRTGFARVALEAKVPIIPMITVNIRECFRTMSFGKWLFVRMYGLLKVPILPIYGGFPVKLRTVLGDPIPHDESLSPEALQEKVALAIGTLIKEHQRVPGDILQAIGDRFESVQYLRKG
;
A
#
# COMPACT_ATOMS: atom_id res chain seq x y z
N MET A 1 -10.16 -74.79 17.56
CA MET A 1 -9.98 -73.61 18.42
C MET A 1 -10.56 -72.32 17.85
N ALA A 2 -10.52 -72.06 16.53
CA ALA A 2 -11.17 -70.88 15.93
C ALA A 2 -12.73 -70.91 15.97
N GLY A 3 -13.34 -72.10 15.87
CA GLY A 3 -14.80 -72.25 15.93
C GLY A 3 -15.42 -72.03 17.32
N ALA A 4 -14.69 -72.38 18.40
CA ALA A 4 -15.15 -72.17 19.78
C ALA A 4 -15.12 -70.67 20.15
N MET A 5 -14.12 -69.92 19.69
CA MET A 5 -14.04 -68.46 19.88
C MET A 5 -15.12 -67.68 19.13
N LEU A 6 -15.61 -68.19 18.00
CA LEU A 6 -16.71 -67.56 17.25
C LEU A 6 -18.07 -67.80 17.93
N PHE A 7 -18.25 -68.96 18.57
CA PHE A 7 -19.47 -69.28 19.31
C PHE A 7 -19.54 -68.51 20.64
N ASP A 8 -18.43 -68.39 21.38
CA ASP A 8 -18.35 -67.55 22.59
C ASP A 8 -18.50 -66.05 22.28
N ARG A 9 -17.98 -65.56 21.14
CA ARG A 9 -18.21 -64.18 20.69
C ARG A 9 -19.66 -63.92 20.32
N ALA A 10 -20.35 -64.88 19.70
CA ALA A 10 -21.76 -64.74 19.35
C ALA A 10 -22.66 -64.77 20.60
N GLN A 11 -22.38 -65.65 21.57
CA GLN A 11 -23.10 -65.68 22.85
C GLN A 11 -22.86 -64.42 23.70
N ALA A 12 -21.63 -63.90 23.76
CA ALA A 12 -21.33 -62.62 24.42
C ALA A 12 -22.04 -61.42 23.75
N HIS A 13 -22.23 -61.47 22.43
CA HIS A 13 -22.92 -60.44 21.65
C HIS A 13 -24.44 -60.47 21.81
N ASP A 14 -25.04 -61.64 22.06
CA ASP A 14 -26.48 -61.79 22.35
C ASP A 14 -26.83 -61.48 23.83
N LEU A 15 -25.95 -61.83 24.78
CA LEU A 15 -26.08 -61.44 26.19
C LEU A 15 -25.99 -59.91 26.37
N ASN A 16 -25.06 -59.23 25.68
CA ASN A 16 -24.92 -57.76 25.73
C ASN A 16 -26.09 -57.00 25.09
N ARG A 17 -26.73 -57.57 24.04
CA ARG A 17 -27.90 -56.95 23.41
C ARG A 17 -29.12 -57.03 24.32
N GLN A 18 -29.25 -58.12 25.07
CA GLN A 18 -30.27 -58.25 26.12
C GLN A 18 -30.02 -57.25 27.26
N ASP A 19 -28.79 -57.11 27.76
CA ASP A 19 -28.47 -56.15 28.84
C ASP A 19 -28.66 -54.68 28.42
N MET A 20 -28.27 -54.29 27.20
CA MET A 20 -28.51 -52.94 26.68
C MET A 20 -30.01 -52.67 26.39
N SER A 21 -30.77 -53.69 25.97
CA SER A 21 -32.23 -53.58 25.82
C SER A 21 -32.96 -53.52 27.17
N LYS A 22 -32.40 -54.17 28.19
CA LYS A 22 -32.87 -54.13 29.58
C LYS A 22 -32.58 -52.75 30.18
N PHE A 23 -31.40 -52.19 29.93
CA PHE A 23 -31.04 -50.82 30.29
C PHE A 23 -31.92 -49.78 29.57
N ALA A 24 -32.26 -50.00 28.29
CA ALA A 24 -33.18 -49.16 27.54
C ALA A 24 -34.63 -49.20 28.08
N ARG A 25 -35.08 -50.33 28.63
CA ARG A 25 -36.37 -50.45 29.34
C ARG A 25 -36.30 -49.84 30.74
N ASP A 26 -35.19 -50.00 31.45
CA ASP A 26 -34.93 -49.36 32.74
C ASP A 26 -34.81 -47.83 32.63
N LEU A 27 -34.71 -47.27 31.42
CA LEU A 27 -34.75 -45.83 31.14
C LEU A 27 -36.17 -45.25 31.02
N GLU A 28 -37.24 -46.06 31.03
CA GLU A 28 -38.61 -45.55 31.21
C GLU A 28 -38.73 -44.90 32.60
N VAL A 29 -39.13 -43.62 32.64
CA VAL A 29 -39.26 -42.84 33.88
C VAL A 29 -40.67 -42.26 33.92
N ASP A 30 -41.25 -42.19 35.11
CA ASP A 30 -42.43 -41.35 35.34
C ASP A 30 -41.98 -39.87 35.30
N GLU A 31 -42.67 -39.05 34.51
CA GLU A 31 -42.27 -37.64 34.24
C GLU A 31 -42.23 -36.78 35.52
N ASN A 32 -42.87 -37.22 36.61
CA ASN A 32 -43.01 -36.48 37.86
C ASN A 32 -41.97 -36.81 38.96
N ASP A 33 -41.06 -37.77 38.77
CA ASP A 33 -40.07 -38.16 39.80
C ASP A 33 -38.67 -37.56 39.50
N GLU A 34 -38.44 -36.33 39.97
CA GLU A 34 -37.16 -35.62 39.79
C GLU A 34 -35.96 -36.37 40.38
N GLU A 35 -36.18 -37.20 41.42
CA GLU A 35 -35.11 -37.95 42.07
C GLU A 35 -34.63 -39.12 41.21
N GLN A 36 -35.57 -39.85 40.61
CA GLN A 36 -35.24 -40.91 39.66
C GLN A 36 -34.50 -40.39 38.44
N ILE A 37 -34.90 -39.23 37.89
CA ILE A 37 -34.22 -38.60 36.75
C ILE A 37 -32.77 -38.25 37.12
N ARG A 38 -32.54 -37.69 38.32
CA ARG A 38 -31.20 -37.35 38.82
C ARG A 38 -30.32 -38.58 39.02
N GLN A 39 -30.83 -39.65 39.62
CA GLN A 39 -30.09 -40.90 39.81
C GLN A 39 -29.73 -41.56 38.47
N LYS A 40 -30.61 -41.48 37.48
CA LYS A 40 -30.34 -41.99 36.12
C LYS A 40 -29.28 -41.17 35.39
N GLU A 41 -29.31 -39.84 35.48
CA GLU A 41 -28.25 -38.96 34.94
C GLU A 41 -26.87 -39.37 35.47
N GLN A 42 -26.76 -39.62 36.78
CA GLN A 42 -25.51 -40.02 37.41
C GLN A 42 -25.06 -41.43 37.00
N LYS A 43 -25.98 -42.41 36.94
CA LYS A 43 -25.67 -43.77 36.46
C LYS A 43 -25.16 -43.79 35.02
N ILE A 44 -25.70 -42.94 34.14
CA ILE A 44 -25.24 -42.84 32.74
C ILE A 44 -23.78 -42.35 32.69
N LEU A 45 -23.43 -41.35 33.49
CA LEU A 45 -22.05 -40.85 33.56
C LEU A 45 -21.10 -41.87 34.18
N GLU A 46 -21.49 -42.56 35.25
CA GLU A 46 -20.70 -43.62 35.88
C GLU A 46 -20.45 -44.79 34.92
N LEU A 47 -21.46 -45.17 34.13
CA LEU A 47 -21.31 -46.19 33.09
C LEU A 47 -20.38 -45.72 31.97
N GLY A 48 -20.49 -44.45 31.55
CA GLY A 48 -19.58 -43.86 30.57
C GLY A 48 -18.12 -43.84 31.02
N GLU A 49 -17.86 -43.47 32.28
CA GLU A 49 -16.53 -43.53 32.89
C GLU A 49 -16.00 -44.97 33.00
N THR A 50 -16.88 -45.93 33.29
CA THR A 50 -16.52 -47.35 33.32
C THR A 50 -16.09 -47.82 31.93
N TYR A 51 -16.83 -47.48 30.88
CA TYR A 51 -16.46 -47.81 29.50
C TYR A 51 -15.18 -47.12 29.04
N LYS A 52 -14.93 -45.87 29.46
CA LYS A 52 -13.64 -45.18 29.23
C LYS A 52 -12.49 -45.93 29.89
N ARG A 53 -12.64 -46.31 31.15
CA ARG A 53 -11.61 -47.05 31.92
C ARG A 53 -11.32 -48.43 31.32
N GLU A 54 -12.34 -49.10 30.80
CA GLU A 54 -12.22 -50.42 30.16
C GLU A 54 -11.82 -50.37 28.68
N GLY A 55 -11.65 -49.19 28.08
CA GLY A 55 -11.25 -49.04 26.67
C GLY A 55 -12.36 -49.40 25.66
N LYS A 56 -13.63 -49.45 26.09
CA LYS A 56 -14.76 -49.93 25.30
C LYS A 56 -15.40 -48.83 24.46
N ALA A 57 -14.74 -48.44 23.37
CA ALA A 57 -15.18 -47.33 22.52
C ALA A 57 -16.55 -47.58 21.86
N LYS A 58 -16.81 -48.77 21.31
CA LYS A 58 -18.09 -49.05 20.62
C LYS A 58 -19.29 -48.97 21.56
N GLU A 59 -19.14 -49.55 22.74
CA GLU A 59 -20.15 -49.56 23.79
C GLU A 59 -20.46 -48.15 24.30
N LEU A 60 -19.44 -47.28 24.39
CA LEU A 60 -19.62 -45.87 24.74
C LEU A 60 -20.32 -45.08 23.62
N ALA A 61 -20.00 -45.33 22.35
CA ALA A 61 -20.71 -44.74 21.21
C ALA A 61 -22.19 -45.17 21.19
N ASP A 62 -22.47 -46.45 21.48
CA ASP A 62 -23.83 -46.97 21.57
C ASP A 62 -24.57 -46.41 22.78
N LEU A 63 -23.91 -46.21 23.92
CA LEU A 63 -24.48 -45.54 25.09
C LEU A 63 -24.96 -44.12 24.75
N ILE A 64 -24.19 -43.35 23.98
CA ILE A 64 -24.59 -42.02 23.50
C ILE A 64 -25.86 -42.08 22.63
N LYS A 65 -26.05 -43.14 21.86
CA LYS A 65 -27.24 -43.34 21.02
C LYS A 65 -28.45 -43.76 21.84
N VAL A 66 -28.27 -44.70 22.76
CA VAL A 66 -29.34 -45.25 23.62
C VAL A 66 -29.86 -44.23 24.62
N THR A 67 -29.03 -43.26 25.03
CA THR A 67 -29.45 -42.20 25.96
C THR A 67 -30.27 -41.08 25.30
N ARG A 68 -30.35 -41.01 23.96
CA ARG A 68 -31.07 -39.93 23.24
C ARG A 68 -32.55 -39.77 23.63
N PRO A 69 -33.35 -40.83 23.78
CA PRO A 69 -34.73 -40.72 24.26
C PRO A 69 -34.78 -40.19 25.70
N PHE A 70 -33.84 -40.57 26.57
CA PHE A 70 -33.79 -40.07 27.94
C PHE A 70 -33.53 -38.55 28.00
N LEU A 71 -32.79 -37.99 27.03
CA LEU A 71 -32.48 -36.57 26.96
C LEU A 71 -33.69 -35.66 26.71
N SER A 72 -34.87 -36.19 26.35
CA SER A 72 -36.10 -35.39 26.24
C SER A 72 -36.74 -35.08 27.60
N PHE A 73 -36.50 -35.92 28.61
CA PHE A 73 -36.99 -35.71 29.98
C PHE A 73 -36.14 -34.69 30.76
N LEU A 74 -34.96 -34.34 30.25
CA LEU A 74 -34.06 -33.35 30.85
C LEU A 74 -34.25 -31.96 30.25
N SER A 75 -33.97 -30.92 31.04
CA SER A 75 -33.85 -29.56 30.51
C SER A 75 -32.79 -29.49 29.41
N LYS A 76 -32.98 -28.60 28.42
CA LYS A 76 -32.04 -28.44 27.30
C LYS A 76 -30.60 -28.22 27.75
N ALA A 77 -30.39 -27.53 28.87
CA ALA A 77 -29.07 -27.27 29.45
C ALA A 77 -28.46 -28.53 30.08
N LYS A 78 -29.21 -29.29 30.90
CA LYS A 78 -28.74 -30.55 31.50
C LYS A 78 -28.40 -31.59 30.43
N ALA A 79 -29.28 -31.74 29.44
CA ALA A 79 -29.06 -32.65 28.34
C ALA A 79 -27.81 -32.27 27.50
N ALA A 80 -27.57 -30.97 27.27
CA ALA A 80 -26.36 -30.52 26.59
C ALA A 80 -25.09 -30.83 27.40
N LYS A 81 -25.15 -30.69 28.73
CA LYS A 81 -24.04 -31.06 29.62
C LYS A 81 -23.74 -32.56 29.56
N LEU A 82 -24.78 -33.39 29.66
CA LEU A 82 -24.65 -34.86 29.62
C LEU A 82 -24.04 -35.35 28.30
N VAL A 83 -24.54 -34.86 27.17
CA VAL A 83 -24.01 -35.22 25.84
C VAL A 83 -22.56 -34.78 25.67
N ARG A 84 -22.20 -33.56 26.08
CA ARG A 84 -20.80 -33.10 26.03
C ARG A 84 -19.90 -34.01 26.85
N SER A 85 -20.26 -34.28 28.10
CA SER A 85 -19.47 -35.13 28.98
C SER A 85 -19.24 -36.52 28.37
N LEU A 86 -20.27 -37.15 27.82
CA LEU A 86 -20.10 -38.46 27.16
C LEU A 86 -19.24 -38.39 25.89
N VAL A 87 -19.37 -37.33 25.08
CA VAL A 87 -18.52 -37.11 23.89
C VAL A 87 -17.07 -36.85 24.29
N ASP A 88 -16.82 -36.04 25.33
CA ASP A 88 -15.47 -35.80 25.83
C ASP A 88 -14.84 -37.08 26.39
N LEU A 89 -15.60 -37.89 27.13
CA LEU A 89 -15.14 -39.22 27.57
C LEU A 89 -14.80 -40.14 26.39
N PHE A 90 -15.56 -40.04 25.28
CA PHE A 90 -15.32 -40.80 24.07
C PHE A 90 -14.06 -40.33 23.33
N LEU A 91 -13.82 -39.02 23.24
CA LEU A 91 -12.68 -38.44 22.54
C LEU A 91 -11.36 -38.56 23.33
N ASP A 92 -11.44 -38.74 24.64
CA ASP A 92 -10.28 -39.01 25.50
C ASP A 92 -9.85 -40.50 25.45
N LEU A 93 -10.67 -41.40 24.89
CA LEU A 93 -10.19 -42.73 24.53
C LEU A 93 -9.26 -42.55 23.33
N GLU A 94 -8.00 -42.94 23.44
CA GLU A 94 -7.01 -42.93 22.35
C GLU A 94 -7.44 -43.90 21.23
N ALA A 95 -8.51 -43.58 20.50
CA ALA A 95 -9.11 -44.43 19.51
C ALA A 95 -8.65 -43.98 18.11
N GLU A 96 -7.51 -44.49 17.67
CA GLU A 96 -6.92 -44.36 16.31
C GLU A 96 -7.80 -44.94 15.16
N THR A 97 -9.13 -44.85 15.23
CA THR A 97 -10.06 -45.63 14.40
C THR A 97 -10.87 -44.80 13.42
N GLY A 98 -10.74 -43.47 13.42
CA GLY A 98 -11.53 -42.58 12.55
C GLY A 98 -13.04 -42.54 12.86
N ILE A 99 -13.47 -43.28 13.90
CA ILE A 99 -14.87 -43.36 14.36
C ILE A 99 -15.27 -42.06 15.09
N GLU A 100 -14.33 -41.36 15.71
CA GLU A 100 -14.52 -40.12 16.47
C GLU A 100 -15.15 -39.00 15.64
N VAL A 101 -14.63 -38.77 14.43
CA VAL A 101 -15.16 -37.76 13.51
C VAL A 101 -16.59 -38.11 13.11
N GLN A 102 -16.86 -39.40 12.86
CA GLN A 102 -18.18 -39.87 12.46
C GLN A 102 -19.20 -39.74 13.60
N LEU A 103 -18.82 -40.12 14.82
CA LEU A 103 -19.67 -39.97 16.00
C LEU A 103 -19.99 -38.49 16.28
N CYS A 104 -19.00 -37.59 16.22
CA CYS A 104 -19.23 -36.16 16.36
C CYS A 104 -20.20 -35.62 15.31
N LYS A 105 -20.06 -36.03 14.04
CA LYS A 105 -20.99 -35.68 12.97
C LYS A 105 -22.42 -36.20 13.24
N GLU A 106 -22.55 -37.45 13.70
CA GLU A 106 -23.85 -38.03 14.06
C GLU A 106 -24.52 -37.28 15.22
N CYS A 107 -23.75 -36.87 16.23
CA CYS A 107 -24.25 -36.07 17.35
C CYS A 107 -24.64 -34.64 16.93
N ILE A 108 -23.88 -34.01 16.03
CA ILE A 108 -24.22 -32.71 15.43
C ILE A 108 -25.51 -32.79 14.62
N GLU A 109 -25.67 -33.84 13.81
CA GLU A 109 -26.87 -34.03 12.99
C GLU A 109 -28.11 -34.28 13.85
N TRP A 110 -27.98 -35.10 14.90
CA TRP A 110 -29.03 -35.26 15.89
C TRP A 110 -29.38 -33.93 16.58
N ALA A 111 -28.38 -33.14 16.98
CA ALA A 111 -28.64 -31.83 17.60
C ALA A 111 -29.34 -30.83 16.64
N LYS A 112 -29.12 -30.95 15.32
CA LYS A 112 -29.87 -30.19 14.31
C LYS A 112 -31.32 -30.64 14.22
N GLN A 113 -31.57 -31.95 14.17
CA GLN A 113 -32.92 -32.53 14.10
C GLN A 113 -33.76 -32.13 15.32
N GLU A 114 -33.17 -32.19 16.51
CA GLU A 114 -33.79 -31.80 17.79
C GLU A 114 -33.82 -30.27 18.03
N LYS A 115 -33.34 -29.46 17.07
CA LYS A 115 -33.27 -27.99 17.17
C LYS A 115 -32.54 -27.49 18.43
N ARG A 116 -31.47 -28.18 18.85
CA ARG A 116 -30.64 -27.87 20.04
C ARG A 116 -29.41 -27.05 19.63
N THR A 117 -29.60 -25.76 19.32
CA THR A 117 -28.57 -24.88 18.73
C THR A 117 -27.27 -24.77 19.55
N PHE A 118 -27.35 -24.50 20.86
CA PHE A 118 -26.16 -24.34 21.72
C PHE A 118 -25.35 -25.63 21.85
N LEU A 119 -26.02 -26.79 21.89
CA LEU A 119 -25.36 -28.09 21.90
C LEU A 119 -24.65 -28.34 20.58
N ARG A 120 -25.33 -28.11 19.45
CA ARG A 120 -24.74 -28.22 18.11
C ARG A 120 -23.47 -27.38 17.97
N GLN A 121 -23.53 -26.10 18.35
CA GLN A 121 -22.38 -25.19 18.22
C GLN A 121 -21.17 -25.65 19.05
N SER A 122 -21.40 -26.16 20.24
CA SER A 122 -20.32 -26.68 21.07
C SER A 122 -19.76 -28.01 20.54
N LEU A 123 -20.60 -28.89 19.98
CA LEU A 123 -20.14 -30.10 19.30
C LEU A 123 -19.36 -29.77 18.03
N GLU A 124 -19.76 -28.73 17.29
CA GLU A 124 -18.99 -28.23 16.13
C GLU A 124 -17.64 -27.66 16.55
N ALA A 125 -17.56 -26.91 17.66
CA ALA A 125 -16.28 -26.45 18.21
C ALA A 125 -15.36 -27.63 18.60
N ARG A 126 -15.92 -28.68 19.22
CA ARG A 126 -15.17 -29.90 19.56
C ARG A 126 -14.71 -30.65 18.30
N LEU A 127 -15.55 -30.72 17.27
CA LEU A 127 -15.18 -31.31 15.98
C LEU A 127 -14.06 -30.52 15.27
N ILE A 128 -14.03 -29.19 15.38
CA ILE A 128 -12.92 -28.38 14.86
C ILE A 128 -11.62 -28.72 15.60
N ALA A 129 -11.67 -28.87 16.92
CA ALA A 129 -10.51 -29.30 17.70
C ALA A 129 -10.01 -30.68 17.26
N LEU A 130 -10.92 -31.64 17.06
CA LEU A 130 -10.59 -32.97 16.57
C LEU A 130 -9.98 -32.95 15.16
N TYR A 131 -10.50 -32.11 14.25
CA TYR A 131 -9.90 -31.94 12.93
C TYR A 131 -8.49 -31.34 13.00
N PHE A 132 -8.23 -30.45 13.96
CA PHE A 132 -6.88 -29.95 14.19
C PHE A 132 -5.95 -31.05 14.71
N ASP A 133 -6.38 -31.82 15.70
CA ASP A 133 -5.59 -32.89 16.32
C ASP A 133 -5.27 -34.02 15.33
N THR A 134 -6.18 -34.30 14.39
CA THR A 134 -6.01 -35.31 13.31
C THR A 134 -5.30 -34.78 12.06
N GLY A 135 -4.92 -33.50 12.01
CA GLY A 135 -4.24 -32.89 10.86
C GLY A 135 -5.14 -32.53 9.66
N MET A 136 -6.46 -32.62 9.81
CA MET A 136 -7.47 -32.23 8.81
C MET A 136 -7.74 -30.71 8.81
N TYR A 137 -6.71 -29.92 8.52
CA TYR A 137 -6.74 -28.45 8.70
C TYR A 137 -7.74 -27.72 7.78
N THR A 138 -7.96 -28.23 6.57
CA THR A 138 -8.89 -27.61 5.62
C THR A 138 -10.34 -27.70 6.08
N GLU A 139 -10.72 -28.87 6.60
CA GLU A 139 -12.04 -29.16 7.15
C GLU A 139 -12.26 -28.34 8.42
N ALA A 140 -11.26 -28.25 9.30
CA ALA A 140 -11.27 -27.40 10.49
C ALA A 140 -11.57 -25.92 10.14
N LEU A 141 -10.88 -25.36 9.14
CA LEU A 141 -11.12 -23.98 8.70
C LEU A 141 -12.49 -23.77 8.06
N SER A 142 -12.96 -24.76 7.29
CA SER A 142 -14.28 -24.70 6.64
C SER A 142 -15.41 -24.65 7.66
N LEU A 143 -15.37 -25.53 8.66
CA LEU A 143 -16.34 -25.61 9.74
C LEU A 143 -16.21 -24.41 10.68
N GLY A 144 -14.97 -24.01 11.04
CA GLY A 144 -14.70 -22.83 11.85
C GLY A 144 -15.22 -21.55 11.21
N SER A 145 -15.05 -21.37 9.90
CA SER A 145 -15.58 -20.19 9.19
C SER A 145 -17.10 -20.11 9.18
N GLN A 146 -17.79 -21.27 9.17
CA GLN A 146 -19.25 -21.33 9.27
C GLN A 146 -19.69 -20.98 10.69
N LEU A 147 -19.12 -21.65 11.70
CA LEU A 147 -19.45 -21.45 13.11
C LEU A 147 -19.16 -20.01 13.58
N LEU A 148 -18.04 -19.40 13.15
CA LEU A 148 -17.70 -18.02 13.50
C LEU A 148 -18.71 -16.99 12.96
N LYS A 149 -19.36 -17.23 11.81
CA LYS A 149 -20.40 -16.34 11.29
C LYS A 149 -21.65 -16.34 12.16
N GLU A 150 -21.91 -17.45 12.85
CA GLU A 150 -23.03 -17.59 13.77
C GLU A 150 -22.68 -17.05 15.15
N LEU A 151 -21.54 -17.47 15.73
CA LEU A 151 -21.11 -17.05 17.07
C LEU A 151 -20.90 -15.53 17.17
N LYS A 152 -20.46 -14.86 16.11
CA LYS A 152 -20.35 -13.38 16.08
C LYS A 152 -21.70 -12.64 16.19
N LYS A 153 -22.83 -13.33 15.98
CA LYS A 153 -24.18 -12.77 16.13
C LYS A 153 -24.80 -13.09 17.50
N LEU A 154 -24.14 -13.93 18.30
CA LEU A 154 -24.60 -14.41 19.59
C LEU A 154 -23.72 -13.82 20.71
N ASP A 155 -24.20 -13.89 21.95
CA ASP A 155 -23.51 -13.32 23.11
C ASP A 155 -22.58 -14.32 23.84
N ASP A 156 -22.52 -15.58 23.39
CA ASP A 156 -21.60 -16.58 23.95
C ASP A 156 -20.15 -16.34 23.48
N LYS A 157 -19.51 -15.37 24.12
CA LYS A 157 -18.13 -14.97 23.83
C LYS A 157 -17.10 -15.99 24.27
N ASN A 158 -17.41 -16.86 25.23
CA ASN A 158 -16.49 -17.92 25.68
C ASN A 158 -16.21 -18.90 24.55
N LEU A 159 -17.28 -19.42 23.93
CA LEU A 159 -17.17 -20.34 22.80
C LEU A 159 -16.55 -19.64 21.57
N LEU A 160 -16.84 -18.35 21.36
CA LEU A 160 -16.25 -17.56 20.29
C LEU A 160 -14.72 -17.46 20.43
N VAL A 161 -14.19 -17.22 21.64
CA VAL A 161 -12.75 -17.18 21.90
C VAL A 161 -12.09 -18.52 21.58
N GLU A 162 -12.70 -19.63 22.00
CA GLU A 162 -12.17 -20.98 21.76
C GLU A 162 -12.05 -21.29 20.26
N VAL A 163 -13.09 -20.98 19.47
CA VAL A 163 -13.09 -21.22 18.02
C VAL A 163 -12.10 -20.29 17.31
N GLN A 164 -11.98 -19.01 17.72
CA GLN A 164 -10.98 -18.09 17.16
C GLN A 164 -9.55 -18.52 17.47
N LEU A 165 -9.31 -19.10 18.65
CA LEU A 165 -8.03 -19.65 19.03
C LEU A 165 -7.68 -20.91 18.22
N LEU A 166 -8.65 -21.80 17.98
CA LEU A 166 -8.48 -22.96 17.09
C LEU A 166 -8.22 -22.53 15.63
N GLU A 167 -8.90 -21.49 15.15
CA GLU A 167 -8.63 -20.90 13.84
C GLU A 167 -7.19 -20.38 13.75
N SER A 168 -6.70 -19.70 14.80
CA SER A 168 -5.31 -19.23 14.87
C SER A 168 -4.30 -20.40 14.79
N LYS A 169 -4.53 -21.46 15.58
CA LYS A 169 -3.67 -22.66 15.58
C LYS A 169 -3.66 -23.36 14.22
N THR A 170 -4.83 -23.49 13.60
CA THR A 170 -4.97 -24.15 12.29
C THR A 170 -4.27 -23.36 11.18
N TYR A 171 -4.39 -22.02 11.18
CA TYR A 171 -3.64 -21.19 10.24
C TYR A 171 -2.13 -21.25 10.48
N HIS A 172 -1.69 -21.33 11.74
CA HIS A 172 -0.27 -21.49 12.06
C HIS A 172 0.28 -22.83 11.55
N ALA A 173 -0.45 -23.94 11.73
CA ALA A 173 -0.08 -25.24 11.20
C ALA A 173 0.03 -25.25 9.66
N LEU A 174 -0.81 -24.47 8.97
CA LEU A 174 -0.73 -24.24 7.52
C LEU A 174 0.33 -23.19 7.11
N SER A 175 1.19 -22.75 8.02
CA SER A 175 2.21 -21.71 7.81
C SER A 175 1.65 -20.36 7.33
N ASN A 176 0.38 -20.05 7.64
CA ASN A 176 -0.26 -18.77 7.31
C ASN A 176 -0.22 -17.82 8.51
N LEU A 177 0.96 -17.28 8.81
CA LEU A 177 1.21 -16.40 9.96
C LEU A 177 0.31 -15.15 10.00
N PRO A 178 0.06 -14.42 8.89
CA PRO A 178 -0.77 -13.22 8.92
C PRO A 178 -2.22 -13.50 9.36
N LYS A 179 -2.80 -14.61 8.89
CA LYS A 179 -4.16 -15.02 9.30
C LYS A 179 -4.18 -15.59 10.71
N ALA A 180 -3.16 -16.36 11.09
CA ALA A 180 -3.04 -16.87 12.45
C ALA A 180 -3.01 -15.72 13.47
N ARG A 181 -2.27 -14.65 13.18
CA ARG A 181 -2.20 -13.44 13.99
C ARG A 181 -3.52 -12.69 14.01
N ALA A 182 -4.17 -12.49 12.86
CA ALA A 182 -5.47 -11.83 12.79
C ALA A 182 -6.56 -12.57 13.61
N ALA A 183 -6.57 -13.90 13.54
CA ALA A 183 -7.44 -14.75 14.34
C ALA A 183 -7.13 -14.63 15.84
N LEU A 184 -5.85 -14.62 16.23
CA LEU A 184 -5.44 -14.44 17.62
C LEU A 184 -5.76 -13.05 18.17
N THR A 185 -5.53 -11.99 17.40
CA THR A 185 -5.93 -10.62 17.79
C THR A 185 -7.44 -10.54 18.02
N SER A 186 -8.22 -11.24 17.19
CA SER A 186 -9.67 -11.35 17.37
C SER A 186 -10.01 -12.10 18.65
N ALA A 187 -9.34 -13.22 18.93
CA ALA A 187 -9.50 -14.02 20.15
C ALA A 187 -9.20 -13.19 21.40
N ARG A 188 -8.07 -12.48 21.44
CA ARG A 188 -7.70 -11.61 22.58
C ARG A 188 -8.63 -10.43 22.75
N THR A 189 -9.09 -9.81 21.66
CA THR A 189 -10.08 -8.72 21.75
C THR A 189 -11.40 -9.21 22.34
N THR A 190 -11.84 -10.41 21.94
CA THR A 190 -13.05 -11.04 22.48
C THR A 190 -12.85 -11.44 23.94
N ALA A 191 -11.68 -12.01 24.27
CA ALA A 191 -11.30 -12.40 25.62
C ALA A 191 -11.26 -11.19 26.57
N ASN A 192 -10.75 -10.03 26.14
CA ASN A 192 -10.76 -8.81 26.97
C ASN A 192 -12.16 -8.31 27.33
N ALA A 193 -13.20 -8.73 26.60
CA ALA A 193 -14.59 -8.37 26.88
C ALA A 193 -15.27 -9.30 27.89
N ILE A 194 -14.60 -10.37 28.33
CA ILE A 194 -15.10 -11.36 29.28
C ILE A 194 -14.03 -11.71 30.32
N TYR A 195 -14.43 -12.24 31.46
CA TYR A 195 -13.47 -12.87 32.36
C TYR A 195 -13.21 -14.31 31.87
N CYS A 196 -12.03 -14.55 31.28
CA CYS A 196 -11.66 -15.88 30.80
C CYS A 196 -11.19 -16.77 31.95
N ALA A 197 -11.53 -18.07 31.88
CA ALA A 197 -10.96 -19.04 32.79
C ALA A 197 -9.42 -19.10 32.64
N PRO A 198 -8.64 -19.31 33.72
CA PRO A 198 -7.17 -19.29 33.66
C PRO A 198 -6.58 -20.21 32.59
N LYS A 199 -7.17 -21.40 32.38
CA LYS A 199 -6.75 -22.34 31.33
C LYS A 199 -6.88 -21.77 29.91
N VAL A 200 -7.93 -21.00 29.63
CA VAL A 200 -8.16 -20.37 28.32
C VAL A 200 -7.20 -19.21 28.13
N GLN A 201 -7.04 -18.37 29.17
CA GLN A 201 -6.10 -17.25 29.16
C GLN A 201 -4.66 -17.75 28.91
N ALA A 202 -4.19 -18.74 29.68
CA ALA A 202 -2.88 -19.35 29.49
C ALA A 202 -2.69 -19.96 28.09
N THR A 203 -3.76 -20.49 27.47
CA THR A 203 -3.68 -21.01 26.09
C THR A 203 -3.61 -19.88 25.04
N LEU A 204 -4.25 -18.73 25.28
CA LEU A 204 -4.11 -17.53 24.45
C LEU A 204 -2.69 -16.96 24.52
N ASP A 205 -2.11 -16.94 25.72
CA ASP A 205 -0.75 -16.45 25.93
C ASP A 205 0.28 -17.40 25.33
N LEU A 206 0.09 -18.72 25.46
CA LEU A 206 0.92 -19.73 24.79
C LEU A 206 0.90 -19.54 23.26
N GLN A 207 -0.27 -19.34 22.66
CA GLN A 207 -0.39 -19.10 21.22
C GLN A 207 0.24 -17.75 20.81
N SER A 208 0.15 -16.73 21.66
CA SER A 208 0.82 -15.44 21.45
C SER A 208 2.33 -15.62 21.39
N GLY A 209 2.91 -16.34 22.37
CA GLY A 209 4.34 -16.65 22.39
C GLY A 209 4.80 -17.39 21.14
N ILE A 210 4.05 -18.41 20.70
CA ILE A 210 4.36 -19.18 19.48
C ILE A 210 4.40 -18.27 18.25
N LEU A 211 3.40 -17.39 18.06
CA LEU A 211 3.36 -16.52 16.88
C LEU A 211 4.43 -15.43 16.90
N HIS A 212 4.79 -14.88 18.07
CA HIS A 212 5.89 -13.91 18.18
C HIS A 212 7.26 -14.55 17.90
N ALA A 213 7.47 -15.79 18.35
CA ALA A 213 8.67 -16.57 18.04
C ALA A 213 8.78 -16.90 16.54
N ALA A 214 7.67 -17.23 15.89
CA ALA A 214 7.65 -17.66 14.48
C ALA A 214 7.77 -16.52 13.45
N ASP A 215 7.11 -15.38 13.65
CA ASP A 215 6.96 -14.32 12.62
C ASP A 215 8.03 -13.22 12.72
N GLU A 216 8.33 -12.75 13.93
CA GLU A 216 9.17 -11.56 14.16
C GLU A 216 10.56 -11.87 14.70
N ARG A 217 10.82 -13.16 15.03
CA ARG A 217 11.97 -13.57 15.87
C ARG A 217 12.07 -12.74 17.15
N ASP A 218 10.94 -12.21 17.63
CA ASP A 218 10.87 -11.45 18.87
C ASP A 218 10.76 -12.42 20.05
N PHE A 219 11.88 -13.08 20.32
CA PHE A 219 12.01 -14.04 21.41
C PHE A 219 11.88 -13.38 22.79
N LYS A 220 12.08 -12.06 22.89
CA LYS A 220 11.96 -11.31 24.15
C LYS A 220 10.50 -11.18 24.55
N THR A 221 9.64 -10.73 23.64
CA THR A 221 8.20 -10.66 23.88
C THR A 221 7.58 -12.05 23.96
N ALA A 222 8.04 -13.00 23.14
CA ALA A 222 7.58 -14.39 23.21
C ALA A 222 7.86 -15.02 24.59
N PHE A 223 9.05 -14.77 25.17
CA PHE A 223 9.39 -15.22 26.52
C PHE A 223 8.38 -14.70 27.56
N SER A 224 8.02 -13.42 27.53
CA SER A 224 7.03 -12.85 28.45
C SER A 224 5.67 -13.55 28.32
N TYR A 225 5.20 -13.80 27.10
CA TYR A 225 3.95 -14.55 26.91
C TYR A 225 4.03 -15.99 27.40
N PHE A 226 5.15 -16.68 27.20
CA PHE A 226 5.33 -18.03 27.73
C PHE A 226 5.43 -18.06 29.25
N TYR A 227 5.99 -17.03 29.87
CA TYR A 227 6.02 -16.87 31.33
C TYR A 227 4.60 -16.74 31.91
N GLU A 228 3.78 -15.84 31.34
CA GLU A 228 2.36 -15.69 31.75
C GLU A 228 1.57 -16.99 31.52
N ALA A 229 1.82 -17.68 30.41
CA ALA A 229 1.21 -18.99 30.14
C ALA A 229 1.64 -20.05 31.16
N PHE A 230 2.90 -20.05 31.59
CA PHE A 230 3.42 -20.98 32.59
C PHE A 230 2.77 -20.76 33.95
N GLU A 231 2.74 -19.52 34.46
CA GLU A 231 2.05 -19.20 35.72
C GLU A 231 0.55 -19.54 35.64
N GLY A 232 -0.09 -19.22 34.52
CA GLY A 232 -1.50 -19.52 34.28
C GLY A 232 -1.81 -21.03 34.21
N PHE A 233 -0.90 -21.86 33.68
CA PHE A 233 -1.08 -23.31 33.66
C PHE A 233 -0.68 -24.00 34.96
N ASP A 234 0.32 -23.49 35.66
CA ASP A 234 0.78 -24.01 36.95
C ASP A 234 -0.29 -23.86 38.04
N SER A 235 -0.94 -22.69 38.10
CA SER A 235 -2.05 -22.45 39.04
C SER A 235 -3.22 -23.42 38.87
N VAL A 236 -3.37 -24.03 37.70
CA VAL A 236 -4.41 -25.04 37.36
C VAL A 236 -3.84 -26.47 37.35
N GLN A 237 -2.54 -26.65 37.59
CA GLN A 237 -1.81 -27.93 37.51
C GLN A 237 -2.03 -28.66 36.17
N SER A 238 -2.00 -27.90 35.07
CA SER A 238 -2.18 -28.42 33.72
C SER A 238 -0.88 -29.02 33.18
N SER A 239 -0.96 -30.15 32.45
CA SER A 239 0.19 -30.76 31.76
C SER A 239 0.90 -29.82 30.77
N LYS A 240 0.20 -28.78 30.29
CA LYS A 240 0.74 -27.76 29.39
C LYS A 240 1.72 -26.78 30.06
N ALA A 241 1.81 -26.76 31.39
CA ALA A 241 2.80 -25.95 32.10
C ALA A 241 4.24 -26.33 31.69
N LEU A 242 4.52 -27.64 31.57
CA LEU A 242 5.82 -28.12 31.10
C LEU A 242 6.16 -27.62 29.70
N THR A 243 5.18 -27.62 28.79
CA THR A 243 5.35 -27.10 27.42
C THR A 243 5.66 -25.60 27.41
N ALA A 244 4.95 -24.80 28.23
CA ALA A 244 5.21 -23.38 28.36
C ALA A 244 6.62 -23.11 28.90
N LEU A 245 7.04 -23.83 29.95
CA LEU A 245 8.38 -23.73 30.51
C LEU A 245 9.46 -24.09 29.48
N LYS A 246 9.27 -25.17 28.72
CA LYS A 246 10.18 -25.57 27.64
C LYS A 246 10.35 -24.46 26.59
N TYR A 247 9.27 -23.81 26.17
CA TYR A 247 9.34 -22.70 25.21
C TYR A 247 9.96 -21.42 25.81
N MET A 248 9.81 -21.17 27.11
CA MET A 248 10.55 -20.10 27.79
C MET A 248 12.06 -20.32 27.70
N LEU A 249 12.52 -21.55 27.98
CA LEU A 249 13.94 -21.89 27.87
C LEU A 249 14.43 -21.78 26.43
N LEU A 250 13.61 -22.18 25.45
CA LEU A 250 13.93 -22.04 24.03
C LEU A 250 14.17 -20.58 23.65
N CYS A 251 13.29 -19.67 24.07
CA CYS A 251 13.45 -18.24 23.81
C CYS A 251 14.77 -17.70 24.38
N LYS A 252 15.16 -18.13 25.59
CA LYS A 252 16.42 -17.71 26.21
C LYS A 252 17.65 -18.21 25.45
N ILE A 253 17.61 -19.45 24.96
CA ILE A 253 18.67 -20.00 24.10
C ILE A 253 18.74 -19.22 22.77
N MET A 254 17.60 -18.92 22.15
CA MET A 254 17.55 -18.17 20.88
C MET A 254 18.01 -16.71 21.02
N LEU A 255 17.88 -16.11 22.20
CA LEU A 255 18.43 -14.79 22.53
C LEU A 255 19.94 -14.81 22.84
N GLY A 256 20.58 -15.98 22.82
CA GLY A 256 21.98 -16.13 23.23
C GLY A 256 22.20 -15.97 24.75
N GLN A 257 21.14 -16.00 25.55
CA GLN A 257 21.17 -15.89 27.01
C GLN A 257 21.05 -17.29 27.65
N SER A 258 21.96 -18.21 27.27
CA SER A 258 21.96 -19.57 27.79
C SER A 258 22.28 -19.65 29.28
N ASP A 259 22.93 -18.65 29.86
CA ASP A 259 23.26 -18.60 31.30
C ASP A 259 22.01 -18.46 32.17
N ASP A 260 21.02 -17.69 31.70
CA ASP A 260 19.73 -17.49 32.38
C ASP A 260 18.92 -18.80 32.46
N VAL A 261 19.13 -19.75 31.54
CA VAL A 261 18.42 -21.04 31.51
C VAL A 261 18.66 -21.80 32.82
N ASN A 262 19.90 -21.84 33.29
CA ASN A 262 20.24 -22.52 34.54
C ASN A 262 19.57 -21.87 35.75
N GLN A 263 19.50 -20.53 35.77
CA GLN A 263 18.81 -19.79 36.83
C GLN A 263 17.31 -20.08 36.84
N ILE A 264 16.66 -20.06 35.67
CA ILE A 264 15.22 -20.35 35.53
C ILE A 264 14.91 -21.78 35.99
N VAL A 265 15.69 -22.77 35.55
CA VAL A 265 15.49 -24.17 35.93
C VAL A 265 15.75 -24.40 37.43
N SER A 266 16.69 -23.65 38.03
CA SER A 266 16.94 -23.69 39.47
C SER A 266 15.86 -22.97 40.31
N GLY A 267 14.92 -22.28 39.66
CA GLY A 267 13.81 -21.60 40.33
C GLY A 267 12.89 -22.59 41.04
N LYS A 268 12.38 -22.21 42.21
CA LYS A 268 11.54 -23.06 43.08
C LYS A 268 10.36 -23.71 42.33
N LEU A 269 9.74 -22.97 41.41
CA LEU A 269 8.60 -23.46 40.62
C LEU A 269 9.01 -24.33 39.43
N ALA A 270 10.20 -24.13 38.84
CA ALA A 270 10.66 -24.95 37.72
C ALA A 270 11.16 -26.34 38.18
N ILE A 271 11.68 -26.44 39.41
CA ILE A 271 12.18 -27.70 39.99
C ILE A 271 11.08 -28.78 40.05
N THR A 272 9.82 -28.40 40.28
CA THR A 272 8.70 -29.35 40.33
C THR A 272 8.40 -30.00 38.98
N TYR A 273 8.83 -29.36 37.88
CA TYR A 273 8.68 -29.85 36.51
C TYR A 273 9.96 -30.48 35.94
N SER A 274 10.86 -30.95 36.81
CA SER A 274 12.07 -31.65 36.40
C SER A 274 11.74 -32.92 35.59
N GLY A 275 12.44 -33.11 34.48
CA GLY A 275 12.23 -34.23 33.58
C GLY A 275 13.05 -34.11 32.30
N ARG A 276 12.86 -35.07 31.39
CA ARG A 276 13.64 -35.16 30.14
C ARG A 276 13.54 -33.93 29.25
N ASP A 277 12.37 -33.26 29.17
CA ASP A 277 12.21 -32.03 28.40
C ASP A 277 13.13 -30.91 28.89
N ILE A 278 13.25 -30.75 30.20
CA ILE A 278 14.12 -29.73 30.81
C ILE A 278 15.59 -30.10 30.64
N ASP A 279 15.94 -31.38 30.80
CA ASP A 279 17.31 -31.87 30.57
C ASP A 279 17.74 -31.67 29.12
N ALA A 280 16.84 -31.83 28.15
CA ALA A 280 17.10 -31.55 26.74
C ALA A 280 17.42 -30.07 26.52
N MET A 281 16.62 -29.17 27.10
CA MET A 281 16.86 -27.72 26.98
C MET A 281 18.14 -27.29 27.69
N LYS A 282 18.49 -27.88 28.83
CA LYS A 282 19.78 -27.66 29.51
C LYS A 282 20.95 -28.12 28.66
N ALA A 283 20.88 -29.31 28.07
CA ALA A 283 21.95 -29.83 27.20
C ALA A 283 22.18 -28.92 25.98
N VAL A 284 21.10 -28.43 25.35
CA VAL A 284 21.19 -27.46 24.25
C VAL A 284 21.75 -26.11 24.72
N ALA A 285 21.34 -25.62 25.90
CA ALA A 285 21.86 -24.39 26.47
C ALA A 285 23.36 -24.49 26.80
N GLU A 286 23.81 -25.62 27.36
CA GLU A 286 25.23 -25.89 27.63
C GLU A 286 26.05 -25.97 26.35
N ALA A 287 25.54 -26.64 25.31
CA ALA A 287 26.20 -26.70 24.00
C ALA A 287 26.35 -25.29 23.40
N SER A 288 25.30 -24.47 23.48
CA SER A 288 25.30 -23.07 23.05
C SER A 288 26.32 -22.23 23.83
N HIS A 289 26.33 -22.35 25.16
CA HIS A 289 27.29 -21.65 26.04
C HIS A 289 28.75 -22.02 25.70
N LYS A 290 29.04 -23.31 25.51
CA LYS A 290 30.37 -23.80 25.11
C LYS A 290 30.71 -23.51 23.65
N ARG A 291 29.74 -23.04 22.85
CA ARG A 291 29.85 -22.88 21.38
C ARG A 291 30.30 -24.18 20.69
N SER A 292 29.83 -25.34 21.19
CA SER A 292 30.22 -26.67 20.69
C SER A 292 29.14 -27.28 19.80
N LEU A 293 29.42 -27.40 18.50
CA LEU A 293 28.50 -28.02 17.55
C LEU A 293 28.36 -29.54 17.78
N ALA A 294 29.42 -30.20 18.26
CA ALA A 294 29.41 -31.63 18.56
C ALA A 294 28.44 -31.94 19.71
N ASP A 295 28.54 -31.20 20.82
CA ASP A 295 27.63 -31.33 21.97
C ASP A 295 26.17 -31.10 21.56
N PHE A 296 25.92 -30.16 20.64
CA PHE A 296 24.59 -29.88 20.11
C PHE A 296 24.03 -31.06 19.30
N GLN A 297 24.85 -31.65 18.41
CA GLN A 297 24.44 -32.83 17.65
C GLN A 297 24.19 -34.05 18.55
N ASP A 298 24.99 -34.23 19.61
CA ASP A 298 24.80 -35.30 20.58
C ASP A 298 23.52 -35.09 21.41
N ALA A 299 23.21 -33.84 21.78
CA ALA A 299 21.95 -33.49 22.42
C ALA A 299 20.75 -33.79 21.51
N LEU A 300 20.82 -33.45 20.22
CA LEU A 300 19.78 -33.77 19.24
C LEU A 300 19.53 -35.27 19.08
N LYS A 301 20.60 -36.09 19.06
CA LYS A 301 20.48 -37.55 18.99
C LYS A 301 19.88 -38.14 20.26
N LYS A 302 20.33 -37.69 21.44
CA LYS A 302 19.91 -38.22 22.75
C LYS A 302 18.47 -37.84 23.10
N TYR A 303 18.06 -36.61 22.75
CA TYR A 303 16.76 -36.04 23.07
C TYR A 303 15.90 -35.81 21.81
N LYS A 304 15.98 -36.73 20.85
CA LYS A 304 15.27 -36.62 19.57
C LYS A 304 13.76 -36.39 19.75
N LYS A 305 13.14 -37.14 20.66
CA LYS A 305 11.70 -37.04 20.94
C LYS A 305 11.34 -35.65 21.51
N GLU A 306 12.18 -35.11 22.39
CA GLU A 306 11.92 -33.83 23.02
C GLU A 306 12.26 -32.64 22.11
N LEU A 307 13.14 -32.79 21.11
CA LEU A 307 13.61 -31.68 20.27
C LEU A 307 13.05 -31.73 18.83
N GLU A 308 13.17 -32.85 18.12
CA GLU A 308 12.77 -32.97 16.71
C GLU A 308 11.29 -33.27 16.51
N ASP A 309 10.64 -33.99 17.43
CA ASP A 309 9.21 -34.30 17.34
C ASP A 309 8.35 -33.12 17.83
N ASP A 310 8.93 -32.19 18.59
CA ASP A 310 8.28 -30.95 18.98
C ASP A 310 8.27 -29.95 17.81
N VAL A 311 7.07 -29.70 17.28
CA VAL A 311 6.85 -28.88 16.08
C VAL A 311 7.44 -27.47 16.23
N ILE A 312 7.37 -26.88 17.42
CA ILE A 312 7.81 -25.50 17.65
C ILE A 312 9.33 -25.46 17.83
N VAL A 313 9.89 -26.38 18.63
CA VAL A 313 11.35 -26.46 18.82
C VAL A 313 12.04 -26.73 17.48
N LYS A 314 11.55 -27.72 16.72
CA LYS A 314 12.08 -28.11 15.41
C LYS A 314 12.19 -26.94 14.43
N ALA A 315 11.21 -26.04 14.42
CA ALA A 315 11.21 -24.87 13.54
C ALA A 315 12.41 -23.94 13.80
N HIS A 316 12.93 -23.92 15.03
CA HIS A 316 14.03 -23.06 15.44
C HIS A 316 15.40 -23.76 15.44
N LEU A 317 15.43 -25.10 15.51
CA LEU A 317 16.68 -25.89 15.53
C LEU A 317 17.62 -25.58 14.35
N GLY A 318 17.08 -25.38 13.14
CA GLY A 318 17.91 -25.06 11.96
C GLY A 318 18.63 -23.72 12.08
N THR A 319 17.93 -22.68 12.57
CA THR A 319 18.54 -21.36 12.78
C THR A 319 19.54 -21.39 13.94
N LEU A 320 19.24 -22.17 14.98
CA LEU A 320 20.15 -22.37 16.11
C LEU A 320 21.42 -23.09 15.68
N TYR A 321 21.30 -24.13 14.84
CA TYR A 321 22.45 -24.82 14.24
C TYR A 321 23.36 -23.86 13.47
N ASP A 322 22.77 -23.01 12.62
CA ASP A 322 23.53 -22.00 11.86
C ASP A 322 24.27 -21.03 12.79
N THR A 323 23.60 -20.57 13.85
CA THR A 323 24.19 -19.65 14.82
C THR A 323 25.35 -20.30 15.57
N MET A 324 25.18 -21.54 16.01
CA MET A 324 26.23 -22.29 16.69
C MET A 324 27.41 -22.61 15.79
N LEU A 325 27.15 -22.96 14.52
CA LEU A 325 28.19 -23.17 13.52
C LEU A 325 29.02 -21.89 13.33
N GLU A 326 28.36 -20.74 13.19
CA GLU A 326 29.02 -19.43 13.07
C GLU A 326 29.85 -19.08 14.31
N GLN A 327 29.30 -19.25 15.52
CA GLN A 327 30.01 -18.99 16.76
C GLN A 327 31.22 -19.90 16.97
N ASN A 328 31.12 -21.17 16.59
CA ASN A 328 32.22 -22.12 16.67
C ASN A 328 33.31 -21.79 15.65
N LEU A 329 32.93 -21.40 14.42
CA LEU A 329 33.88 -20.90 13.42
C LEU A 329 34.61 -19.66 13.94
N CYS A 330 33.90 -18.67 14.49
CA CYS A 330 34.50 -17.48 15.11
C CYS A 330 35.50 -17.85 16.21
N ARG A 331 35.16 -18.78 17.10
CA ARG A 331 36.05 -19.25 18.17
C ARG A 331 37.35 -19.89 17.64
N ILE A 332 37.26 -20.61 16.51
CA ILE A 332 38.43 -21.27 15.89
C ILE A 332 39.32 -20.25 15.17
N ILE A 333 38.73 -19.24 14.51
CA ILE A 333 39.48 -18.25 13.71
C ILE A 333 40.02 -17.07 14.53
N GLU A 334 39.40 -16.73 15.66
CA GLU A 334 39.74 -15.58 16.52
C GLU A 334 41.25 -15.41 16.85
N PRO A 335 42.02 -16.47 17.15
CA PRO A 335 43.44 -16.32 17.46
C PRO A 335 44.36 -16.18 16.23
N TYR A 336 43.83 -16.25 15.00
CA TYR A 336 44.64 -16.29 13.77
C TYR A 336 44.36 -15.10 12.85
N SER A 337 45.42 -14.46 12.33
CA SER A 337 45.32 -13.47 11.25
C SER A 337 45.21 -14.13 9.86
N GLN A 338 45.73 -15.34 9.72
CA GLN A 338 45.65 -16.15 8.52
C GLN A 338 45.53 -17.62 8.92
N CYS A 339 44.58 -18.35 8.34
CA CYS A 339 44.28 -19.74 8.73
C CYS A 339 43.88 -20.59 7.53
N GLU A 340 44.39 -21.81 7.43
CA GLU A 340 44.02 -22.75 6.37
C GLU A 340 42.58 -23.26 6.55
N VAL A 341 41.80 -23.31 5.47
CA VAL A 341 40.41 -23.78 5.53
C VAL A 341 40.34 -25.29 5.85
N SER A 342 41.34 -26.07 5.44
CA SER A 342 41.53 -27.47 5.82
C SER A 342 41.62 -27.65 7.33
N PHE A 343 42.45 -26.85 8.01
CA PHE A 343 42.60 -26.87 9.45
C PHE A 343 41.27 -26.54 10.16
N ILE A 344 40.55 -25.51 9.70
CA ILE A 344 39.24 -25.16 10.25
C ILE A 344 38.24 -26.32 10.09
N ALA A 345 38.25 -26.97 8.92
CA ALA A 345 37.38 -28.10 8.61
C ALA A 345 37.65 -29.33 9.50
N GLU A 346 38.91 -29.62 9.79
CA GLU A 346 39.31 -30.69 10.72
C GLU A 346 38.86 -30.39 12.15
N GLN A 347 39.05 -29.15 12.63
CA GLN A 347 38.66 -28.77 14.00
C GLN A 347 37.14 -28.82 14.22
N ILE A 348 36.33 -28.54 13.19
CA ILE A 348 34.87 -28.57 13.28
C ILE A 348 34.27 -29.92 12.84
N ALA A 349 35.09 -30.84 12.34
CA ALA A 349 34.69 -32.13 11.80
C ALA A 349 33.61 -32.04 10.70
N LEU A 350 33.75 -31.07 9.79
CA LEU A 350 32.87 -30.90 8.62
C LEU A 350 33.67 -30.91 7.31
N PRO A 351 33.06 -31.27 6.16
CA PRO A 351 33.74 -31.22 4.88
C PRO A 351 34.19 -29.80 4.51
N ILE A 352 35.39 -29.69 3.92
CA ILE A 352 36.02 -28.41 3.51
C ILE A 352 35.05 -27.55 2.69
N GLY A 353 34.38 -28.14 1.70
CA GLY A 353 33.45 -27.39 0.84
C GLY A 353 32.25 -26.79 1.58
N GLN A 354 31.81 -27.40 2.69
CA GLN A 354 30.74 -26.83 3.52
C GLN A 354 31.24 -25.66 4.37
N VAL A 355 32.44 -25.79 4.93
CA VAL A 355 33.09 -24.76 5.74
C VAL A 355 33.44 -23.54 4.89
N GLU A 356 34.06 -23.74 3.72
CA GLU A 356 34.39 -22.67 2.78
C GLU A 356 33.14 -21.89 2.36
N LYS A 357 32.06 -22.60 2.02
CA LYS A 357 30.78 -21.98 1.67
C LYS A 357 30.23 -21.16 2.83
N LYS A 358 30.26 -21.68 4.07
CA LYS A 358 29.75 -20.94 5.24
C LYS A 358 30.60 -19.71 5.57
N LEU A 359 31.93 -19.82 5.49
CA LEU A 359 32.84 -18.68 5.67
C LEU A 359 32.58 -17.59 4.61
N SER A 360 32.39 -17.98 3.34
CA SER A 360 32.06 -17.03 2.26
C SER A 360 30.74 -16.29 2.53
N GLN A 361 29.73 -16.99 3.05
CA GLN A 361 28.46 -16.38 3.44
C GLN A 361 28.63 -15.39 4.60
N MET A 362 29.40 -15.76 5.63
CA MET A 362 29.67 -14.87 6.77
C MET A 362 30.40 -13.58 6.37
N ILE A 363 31.33 -13.67 5.42
CA ILE A 363 32.04 -12.51 4.86
C ILE A 363 31.09 -11.60 4.06
N LEU A 364 30.23 -12.19 3.22
CA LEU A 364 29.24 -11.45 2.44
C LEU A 364 28.21 -10.76 3.33
N ASP A 365 27.76 -11.43 4.38
CA ASP A 365 26.79 -10.94 5.37
C ASP A 365 27.39 -9.96 6.37
N LYS A 366 28.69 -9.63 6.25
CA LYS A 366 29.42 -8.72 7.16
C LYS A 366 29.40 -9.16 8.62
N LYS A 367 29.25 -10.46 8.89
CA LYS A 367 29.36 -11.03 10.25
C LYS A 367 30.80 -11.12 10.72
N PHE A 368 31.74 -11.16 9.79
CA PHE A 368 33.16 -11.26 10.05
C PHE A 368 33.96 -10.56 8.95
N SER A 369 35.06 -9.90 9.33
CA SER A 369 35.92 -9.13 8.44
C SER A 369 37.09 -9.98 7.95
N GLY A 370 36.99 -10.50 6.73
CA GLY A 370 38.06 -11.27 6.11
C GLY A 370 37.85 -11.47 4.62
N ILE A 371 38.80 -12.14 3.98
CA ILE A 371 38.73 -12.58 2.58
C ILE A 371 39.17 -14.04 2.50
N LEU A 372 38.57 -14.79 1.59
CA LEU A 372 38.89 -16.19 1.35
C LEU A 372 39.67 -16.31 0.04
N ASP A 373 40.91 -16.80 0.13
CA ASP A 373 41.73 -17.14 -1.03
C ASP A 373 41.48 -18.61 -1.40
N GLN A 374 40.66 -18.82 -2.43
CA GLN A 374 40.31 -20.16 -2.90
C GLN A 374 41.44 -20.86 -3.64
N GLY A 375 42.43 -20.12 -4.15
CA GLY A 375 43.55 -20.72 -4.88
C GLY A 375 44.52 -21.46 -3.95
N ILE A 376 44.77 -20.86 -2.78
CA ILE A 376 45.67 -21.40 -1.75
C ILE A 376 44.88 -22.15 -0.66
N GLY A 377 43.56 -21.90 -0.54
CA GLY A 377 42.70 -22.54 0.46
C GLY A 377 42.84 -21.90 1.84
N VAL A 378 43.00 -20.58 1.89
CA VAL A 378 43.34 -19.85 3.12
C VAL A 378 42.34 -18.73 3.39
N LEU A 379 41.93 -18.59 4.65
CA LEU A 379 41.17 -17.46 5.17
C LEU A 379 42.14 -16.41 5.71
N ILE A 380 42.03 -15.18 5.21
CA ILE A 380 42.77 -14.02 5.71
C ILE A 380 41.79 -13.16 6.52
N VAL A 381 42.14 -12.91 7.77
CA VAL A 381 41.36 -12.11 8.72
C VAL A 381 41.91 -10.70 8.73
N PHE A 382 41.04 -9.72 8.55
CA PHE A 382 41.44 -8.32 8.62
C PHE A 382 41.18 -7.76 10.02
N GLU A 383 42.16 -7.04 10.55
CA GLU A 383 41.91 -6.16 11.70
C GLU A 383 40.91 -5.07 11.28
N GLU A 384 39.97 -4.75 12.17
CA GLU A 384 39.06 -3.64 11.92
C GLU A 384 39.86 -2.35 11.79
N THR A 385 40.03 -1.86 10.56
CA THR A 385 40.73 -0.60 10.33
C THR A 385 39.92 0.53 10.96
N PRO A 386 40.49 1.30 11.90
CA PRO A 386 39.81 2.45 12.45
C PRO A 386 39.55 3.45 11.32
N VAL A 387 38.32 3.94 11.24
CA VAL A 387 37.95 4.94 10.24
C VAL A 387 38.81 6.18 10.45
N ASP A 388 39.49 6.65 9.41
CA ASP A 388 40.36 7.82 9.49
C ASP A 388 39.51 9.06 9.82
N LYS A 389 39.75 9.63 11.01
CA LYS A 389 39.11 10.86 11.48
C LYS A 389 39.29 12.01 10.50
N THR A 390 40.34 11.99 9.68
CA THR A 390 40.59 12.98 8.63
C THR A 390 39.43 13.06 7.63
N TYR A 391 38.77 11.94 7.31
CA TYR A 391 37.61 11.95 6.42
C TYR A 391 36.40 12.61 7.07
N GLU A 392 36.19 12.38 8.38
CA GLU A 392 35.14 13.04 9.15
C GLU A 392 35.41 14.55 9.24
N THR A 393 36.64 14.95 9.58
CA THR A 393 37.06 16.35 9.63
C THR A 393 37.00 17.04 8.26
N ALA A 394 37.35 16.34 7.16
CA ALA A 394 37.25 16.88 5.81
C ALA A 394 35.78 17.13 5.43
N LEU A 395 34.88 16.20 5.77
CA LEU A 395 33.44 16.36 5.55
C LEU A 395 32.88 17.52 6.39
N GLU A 396 33.28 17.66 7.64
CA GLU A 396 32.95 18.81 8.49
C GLU A 396 33.45 20.14 7.89
N THR A 397 34.68 20.16 7.39
CA THR A 397 35.28 21.36 6.77
C THR A 397 34.52 21.79 5.53
N ILE A 398 34.10 20.84 4.69
CA ILE A 398 33.25 21.11 3.51
C ILE A 398 31.91 21.71 3.95
N GLN A 399 31.30 21.19 5.01
CA GLN A 399 30.06 21.75 5.56
C GLN A 399 30.27 23.16 6.15
N HIS A 400 31.38 23.39 6.85
CA HIS A 400 31.74 24.72 7.36
C HIS A 400 31.93 25.73 6.23
N MET A 401 32.57 25.34 5.13
CA MET A 401 32.67 26.19 3.93
C MET A 401 31.30 26.53 3.35
N GLY A 402 30.37 25.56 3.29
CA GLY A 402 28.99 25.81 2.89
C GLY A 402 28.30 26.86 3.79
N LYS A 403 28.43 26.70 5.11
CA LYS A 403 27.89 27.67 6.09
C LYS A 403 28.48 29.06 5.93
N VAL A 404 29.78 29.18 5.60
CA VAL A 404 30.45 30.47 5.32
C VAL A 404 29.86 31.14 4.07
N VAL A 405 29.62 30.38 3.00
CA VAL A 405 28.97 30.89 1.78
C VAL A 405 27.57 31.41 2.09
N ASP A 406 26.78 30.68 2.87
CA ASP A 406 25.44 31.10 3.27
C ASP A 406 25.46 32.37 4.13
N THR A 407 26.43 32.48 5.05
CA THR A 407 26.59 33.69 5.87
C THR A 407 27.04 34.89 5.05
N LEU A 408 27.89 34.70 4.03
CA LEU A 408 28.29 35.76 3.10
C LEU A 408 27.08 36.28 2.32
N TYR A 409 26.21 35.40 1.83
CA TYR A 409 24.95 35.81 1.17
C TYR A 409 24.04 36.61 2.10
N GLN A 410 23.88 36.18 3.34
CA GLN A 410 23.06 36.89 4.33
C GLN A 410 23.65 38.25 4.71
N LYS A 411 24.98 38.35 4.83
CA LYS A 411 25.68 39.61 5.12
C LYS A 411 25.63 40.58 3.94
N ALA A 412 25.82 40.09 2.72
CA ALA A 412 25.67 40.90 1.50
C ALA A 412 24.26 41.49 1.39
N LYS A 413 23.24 40.70 1.69
CA LYS A 413 21.84 41.14 1.70
C LYS A 413 21.51 42.20 2.75
N LYS A 414 22.25 42.21 3.88
CA LYS A 414 22.10 43.21 4.95
C LYS A 414 22.83 44.53 4.67
N LEU A 415 23.82 44.52 3.78
CA LEU A 415 24.58 45.71 3.39
C LEU A 415 23.91 46.53 2.27
N THR A 416 22.83 46.03 1.67
CA THR A 416 21.98 46.79 0.73
C THR A 416 20.91 47.58 1.49
N PRO A 417 20.98 48.92 1.58
CA PRO A 417 19.89 49.73 2.11
C PRO A 417 18.75 49.79 1.09
N ALA A 418 17.51 49.77 1.60
CA ALA A 418 16.34 50.11 0.80
C ALA A 418 16.34 51.62 0.56
N GLY A 419 16.44 52.02 -0.70
CA GLY A 419 16.43 53.41 -1.13
C GLY A 419 17.81 53.89 -1.57
N ASP A 420 17.85 54.36 -2.81
CA ASP A 420 18.81 55.32 -3.32
C ASP A 420 20.21 54.83 -3.75
N VAL A 421 20.25 54.58 -5.06
CA VAL A 421 21.14 55.18 -6.07
C VAL A 421 22.34 54.39 -6.66
N TYR A 422 22.50 54.66 -7.97
CA TYR A 422 23.70 54.72 -8.81
C TYR A 422 23.99 53.50 -9.69
N GLU A 423 23.38 53.51 -10.88
CA GLU A 423 24.05 53.09 -12.10
C GLU A 423 25.43 53.75 -12.19
N CYS A 424 26.49 52.96 -12.08
CA CYS A 424 27.82 53.40 -12.47
C CYS A 424 27.99 53.11 -13.97
N ARG A 425 27.90 54.18 -14.79
CA ARG A 425 28.27 54.21 -16.21
C ARG A 425 29.77 53.92 -16.39
N ILE A 426 30.22 53.36 -17.53
CA ILE A 426 30.80 54.04 -18.72
C ILE A 426 31.40 52.90 -19.63
N PRO A 427 31.59 53.00 -20.97
CA PRO A 427 31.23 54.06 -21.96
C PRO A 427 30.47 53.61 -23.25
N ASP A 428 29.79 54.60 -23.84
CA ASP A 428 29.69 55.04 -25.26
C ASP A 428 29.24 54.04 -26.36
N TRP A 429 28.40 54.40 -27.35
CA TRP A 429 28.48 55.56 -28.26
C TRP A 429 27.11 55.96 -28.87
N THR A 430 26.86 57.29 -28.95
CA THR A 430 26.12 58.05 -30.00
C THR A 430 24.60 57.82 -30.17
N HIS A 431 23.72 58.80 -30.44
CA HIS A 431 23.75 60.26 -30.58
C HIS A 431 22.29 60.75 -30.68
N LEU A 432 22.07 62.00 -30.23
CA LEU A 432 21.02 62.99 -30.58
C LEU A 432 19.52 62.67 -30.32
N THR A 433 18.59 63.61 -30.08
CA THR A 433 18.41 64.95 -29.43
C THR A 433 16.95 65.32 -29.77
N ILE A 434 16.32 66.18 -28.95
CA ILE A 434 15.22 67.13 -29.23
C ILE A 434 13.80 66.62 -28.87
N MET A 435 12.88 67.36 -28.24
CA MET A 435 12.82 68.50 -27.31
C MET A 435 11.32 68.80 -27.08
N SER A 436 10.95 69.10 -25.83
CA SER A 436 9.83 69.94 -25.31
C SER A 436 8.45 70.07 -25.98
N MET A 437 7.43 70.03 -25.10
CA MET A 437 5.99 70.41 -25.20
C MET A 437 5.76 71.89 -25.62
N PRO A 438 4.53 72.42 -25.91
CA PRO A 438 3.51 72.73 -24.85
C PRO A 438 2.01 72.94 -25.27
N ASP A 439 1.18 73.12 -24.22
CA ASP A 439 -0.05 73.95 -24.05
C ASP A 439 -1.41 73.68 -24.74
N GLY A 440 -2.45 73.52 -23.89
CA GLY A 440 -3.47 74.58 -23.74
C GLY A 440 -4.92 74.35 -24.22
N MET A 441 -5.83 74.19 -23.25
CA MET A 441 -7.27 74.58 -23.17
C MET A 441 -8.30 74.08 -24.22
N ILE A 442 -9.44 73.52 -23.74
CA ILE A 442 -10.76 74.18 -23.57
C ILE A 442 -11.79 73.14 -23.07
N VAL A 443 -12.63 73.57 -22.13
CA VAL A 443 -13.81 72.87 -21.58
C VAL A 443 -15.03 73.17 -22.48
N LEU A 444 -15.86 72.18 -22.80
CA LEU A 444 -17.32 72.17 -22.57
C LEU A 444 -18.05 71.04 -23.33
N SER A 445 -18.96 70.42 -22.56
CA SER A 445 -20.31 69.94 -22.90
C SER A 445 -20.55 68.43 -22.93
N ASN A 446 -21.58 68.07 -22.16
CA ASN A 446 -22.18 66.75 -22.04
C ASN A 446 -22.83 66.34 -23.36
N GLU A 447 -22.64 65.09 -23.79
CA GLU A 447 -23.70 64.09 -23.91
C GLU A 447 -23.15 62.81 -24.58
N THR A 448 -23.41 61.70 -23.89
CA THR A 448 -23.61 60.32 -24.36
C THR A 448 -22.98 59.83 -25.69
N VAL A 449 -22.36 58.64 -25.56
CA VAL A 449 -22.18 57.55 -26.55
C VAL A 449 -20.75 57.33 -27.09
N GLU A 450 -20.35 56.06 -26.99
CA GLU A 450 -19.28 55.34 -27.72
C GLU A 450 -17.81 55.40 -27.24
N ASN A 451 -17.55 54.55 -26.24
CA ASN A 451 -16.23 53.97 -25.94
C ASN A 451 -15.76 53.01 -27.07
N SER A 452 -15.19 53.52 -28.16
CA SER A 452 -14.63 52.64 -29.22
C SER A 452 -13.17 52.90 -29.64
N THR A 453 -12.47 53.92 -29.11
CA THR A 453 -11.13 54.27 -29.64
C THR A 453 -9.93 53.88 -28.75
N VAL A 454 -10.11 53.65 -27.44
CA VAL A 454 -9.02 53.16 -26.56
C VAL A 454 -8.81 51.64 -26.68
N LEU A 455 -9.88 50.89 -26.92
CA LEU A 455 -9.85 49.44 -27.18
C LEU A 455 -9.15 49.11 -28.52
N ALA A 456 -9.23 49.98 -29.52
CA ALA A 456 -8.60 49.78 -30.82
C ALA A 456 -7.05 49.92 -30.77
N TYR A 457 -6.52 50.75 -29.87
CA TYR A 457 -5.06 50.92 -29.75
C TYR A 457 -4.41 49.87 -28.83
N ILE A 458 -5.12 49.41 -27.80
CA ILE A 458 -4.64 48.31 -26.93
C ILE A 458 -4.71 46.96 -27.67
N GLY A 459 -5.65 46.80 -28.60
CA GLY A 459 -5.80 45.59 -29.43
C GLY A 459 -4.65 45.31 -30.41
N GLN A 460 -3.72 46.25 -30.63
CA GLN A 460 -2.52 45.98 -31.45
C GLN A 460 -1.35 45.39 -30.66
N TYR A 461 -1.33 45.47 -29.33
CA TYR A 461 -0.21 44.96 -28.53
C TYR A 461 -0.59 43.95 -27.46
N ILE A 462 -1.85 43.92 -27.00
CA ILE A 462 -2.33 42.89 -26.10
C ILE A 462 -3.71 42.48 -26.58
N ASP A 463 -3.70 41.43 -27.39
CA ASP A 463 -4.87 40.82 -27.96
C ASP A 463 -5.81 40.38 -26.82
N LEU A 464 -6.99 41.00 -26.69
CA LEU A 464 -7.96 40.65 -25.65
C LEU A 464 -8.52 39.24 -25.87
N ASP A 465 -8.42 38.73 -27.10
CA ASP A 465 -8.62 37.33 -27.41
C ASP A 465 -7.54 36.46 -26.75
N TYR A 466 -6.30 36.92 -26.55
CA TYR A 466 -5.26 36.18 -25.82
C TYR A 466 -5.58 36.02 -24.34
N SER A 467 -6.30 36.95 -23.70
CA SER A 467 -6.64 36.88 -22.27
C SER A 467 -7.82 35.94 -21.99
N ILE A 468 -8.86 36.03 -22.84
CA ILE A 468 -10.00 35.10 -22.84
C ILE A 468 -9.56 33.73 -23.36
N TRP A 469 -8.61 33.68 -24.30
CA TRP A 469 -7.89 32.49 -24.71
C TRP A 469 -7.00 31.98 -23.58
N LEU A 470 -6.25 32.77 -22.81
CA LEU A 470 -5.38 32.31 -21.72
C LEU A 470 -6.20 31.66 -20.59
N TYR A 471 -7.39 32.19 -20.28
CA TYR A 471 -8.35 31.55 -19.39
C TYR A 471 -8.99 30.30 -20.02
N ARG A 472 -9.35 30.32 -21.31
CA ARG A 472 -9.80 29.14 -22.11
C ARG A 472 -8.66 28.20 -22.54
N LEU A 473 -7.40 28.51 -22.23
CA LEU A 473 -6.17 27.79 -22.56
C LEU A 473 -5.66 27.13 -21.29
N LEU A 474 -5.70 27.84 -20.16
CA LEU A 474 -5.37 27.29 -18.85
C LEU A 474 -6.48 26.41 -18.29
N THR A 475 -7.76 26.62 -18.64
CA THR A 475 -8.86 25.75 -18.19
C THR A 475 -8.82 24.36 -18.83
N PRO A 476 -8.59 24.19 -20.15
CA PRO A 476 -8.25 22.90 -20.73
C PRO A 476 -6.85 22.46 -20.31
N VAL A 477 -5.86 23.29 -20.04
CA VAL A 477 -4.58 22.79 -19.53
C VAL A 477 -4.70 22.27 -18.07
N LEU A 478 -5.62 22.76 -17.26
CA LEU A 478 -5.92 22.19 -15.94
C LEU A 478 -6.80 20.94 -16.04
N VAL A 479 -7.87 20.97 -16.84
CA VAL A 479 -8.77 19.82 -17.04
C VAL A 479 -8.12 18.71 -17.88
N THR A 480 -7.35 19.02 -18.90
CA THR A 480 -6.69 18.06 -19.81
C THR A 480 -5.36 17.54 -19.26
N PHE A 481 -4.84 18.06 -18.14
CA PHE A 481 -3.70 17.44 -17.43
C PHE A 481 -4.11 16.75 -16.11
N LEU A 482 -5.18 17.19 -15.41
CA LEU A 482 -5.66 16.52 -14.18
C LEU A 482 -6.72 15.44 -14.45
N LEU A 483 -7.58 15.58 -15.46
CA LEU A 483 -8.58 14.56 -15.82
C LEU A 483 -7.92 13.31 -16.43
N PRO A 484 -6.86 13.39 -17.26
CA PRO A 484 -6.12 12.22 -17.69
C PRO A 484 -5.26 11.57 -16.60
N CYS A 485 -4.77 12.30 -15.59
CA CYS A 485 -4.09 11.68 -14.44
C CYS A 485 -5.06 10.88 -13.55
N ALA A 486 -6.30 11.36 -13.41
CA ALA A 486 -7.39 10.64 -12.74
C ALA A 486 -7.93 9.44 -13.56
N PHE A 487 -7.86 9.49 -14.89
CA PHE A 487 -8.14 8.36 -15.78
C PHE A 487 -6.99 7.35 -15.87
N VAL A 488 -5.74 7.79 -15.80
CA VAL A 488 -4.53 6.95 -15.89
C VAL A 488 -4.39 6.02 -14.70
N LEU A 489 -4.71 6.42 -13.47
CA LEU A 489 -4.50 5.51 -12.34
C LEU A 489 -5.71 4.68 -11.97
N LEU A 490 -6.92 5.11 -12.29
CA LEU A 490 -8.09 4.24 -12.22
C LEU A 490 -8.04 3.12 -13.28
N ILE A 491 -7.23 3.33 -14.34
CA ILE A 491 -6.88 2.33 -15.34
C ILE A 491 -5.55 1.59 -14.99
N TYR A 492 -5.05 1.80 -13.77
CA TYR A 492 -4.78 0.65 -12.89
C TYR A 492 -6.11 -0.02 -12.52
N THR A 493 -6.93 -0.37 -13.50
CA THR A 493 -6.86 -1.70 -14.05
C THR A 493 -5.59 -2.42 -13.56
N THR A 494 -5.60 -2.99 -12.35
CA THR A 494 -6.71 -3.68 -11.66
C THR A 494 -7.27 -4.82 -12.50
N ILE A 495 -7.47 -4.66 -13.80
CA ILE A 495 -8.15 -5.65 -14.63
C ILE A 495 -7.11 -6.48 -15.39
N SER A 496 -6.02 -5.87 -15.84
CA SER A 496 -5.01 -6.58 -16.63
C SER A 496 -4.20 -7.58 -15.79
N PHE A 497 -3.67 -7.16 -14.64
CA PHE A 497 -2.86 -8.06 -13.80
C PHE A 497 -3.66 -9.24 -13.24
N LEU A 498 -4.91 -8.99 -12.82
CA LEU A 498 -5.75 -10.02 -12.20
C LEU A 498 -6.34 -10.99 -13.23
N TYR A 499 -6.51 -10.58 -14.49
CA TYR A 499 -7.05 -11.45 -15.54
C TYR A 499 -5.94 -12.29 -16.20
N ILE A 500 -4.74 -11.73 -16.40
CA ILE A 500 -3.58 -12.45 -16.95
C ILE A 500 -3.13 -13.58 -16.00
N TYR A 501 -3.02 -13.30 -14.71
CA TYR A 501 -2.65 -14.32 -13.73
C TYR A 501 -3.70 -15.44 -13.59
N LYS A 502 -4.99 -15.08 -13.72
CA LYS A 502 -6.10 -16.03 -13.59
C LYS A 502 -6.34 -16.88 -14.86
N LEU A 503 -6.11 -16.34 -16.05
CA LEU A 503 -6.22 -17.11 -17.31
C LEU A 503 -5.00 -18.02 -17.53
N HIS A 504 -3.82 -17.57 -17.14
CA HIS A 504 -2.59 -18.29 -17.47
C HIS A 504 -2.20 -19.35 -16.44
N SER A 505 -2.73 -19.32 -15.21
CA SER A 505 -2.46 -20.39 -14.23
C SER A 505 -2.97 -21.77 -14.70
N ARG A 506 -4.02 -21.83 -15.53
CA ARG A 506 -4.49 -23.09 -16.14
C ARG A 506 -3.75 -23.48 -17.43
N PHE A 507 -3.22 -22.51 -18.18
CA PHE A 507 -2.52 -22.74 -19.45
C PHE A 507 -1.01 -22.98 -19.25
N ILE A 508 -0.35 -22.32 -18.27
CA ILE A 508 1.03 -22.61 -17.85
C ILE A 508 1.12 -24.05 -17.36
N LEU A 509 0.17 -24.51 -16.55
CA LEU A 509 0.15 -25.89 -16.07
C LEU A 509 -0.13 -26.92 -17.18
N GLN A 510 -0.71 -26.51 -18.31
CA GLN A 510 -0.88 -27.36 -19.51
C GLN A 510 0.34 -27.33 -20.44
N VAL A 511 1.02 -26.19 -20.58
CA VAL A 511 2.21 -25.99 -21.44
C VAL A 511 3.50 -26.42 -20.72
N TYR A 512 3.53 -26.47 -19.39
CA TYR A 512 4.64 -27.06 -18.62
C TYR A 512 4.90 -28.54 -18.97
N ASN A 513 3.93 -29.20 -19.63
CA ASN A 513 4.04 -30.58 -20.08
C ASN A 513 4.58 -30.75 -21.52
N GLU A 514 4.82 -29.68 -22.29
CA GLU A 514 5.40 -29.76 -23.63
C GLU A 514 6.60 -28.80 -23.73
N GLY A 515 7.80 -29.37 -23.65
CA GLY A 515 9.05 -28.63 -23.50
C GLY A 515 9.50 -27.90 -24.76
N ASP A 516 9.31 -26.57 -24.80
CA ASP A 516 10.29 -25.55 -25.22
C ASP A 516 9.66 -24.15 -25.06
N PHE A 517 10.10 -23.34 -24.09
CA PHE A 517 9.43 -22.08 -23.73
C PHE A 517 10.37 -20.86 -23.75
N ASP A 518 10.13 -19.88 -24.65
CA ASP A 518 10.78 -18.56 -24.63
C ASP A 518 9.92 -17.52 -23.86
N PHE A 519 10.34 -17.25 -22.63
CA PHE A 519 9.74 -16.25 -21.74
C PHE A 519 9.55 -14.86 -22.37
N TRP A 520 10.43 -14.47 -23.29
CA TRP A 520 10.40 -13.13 -23.88
C TRP A 520 9.32 -12.95 -24.94
N ASP A 521 8.87 -14.03 -25.60
CA ASP A 521 7.76 -14.00 -26.55
C ASP A 521 6.43 -13.72 -25.84
N VAL A 522 6.23 -14.31 -24.66
CA VAL A 522 5.02 -14.08 -23.84
C VAL A 522 4.98 -12.63 -23.34
N ALA A 523 6.12 -12.10 -22.87
CA ALA A 523 6.22 -10.72 -22.44
C ALA A 523 5.93 -9.72 -23.58
N ARG A 524 6.48 -9.95 -24.78
CA ARG A 524 6.22 -9.11 -25.97
C ARG A 524 4.76 -9.10 -26.39
N THR A 525 4.13 -10.28 -26.36
CA THR A 525 2.70 -10.43 -26.71
C THR A 525 1.81 -9.64 -25.77
N LEU A 526 2.06 -9.68 -24.47
CA LEU A 526 1.30 -8.92 -23.48
C LEU A 526 1.45 -7.40 -23.68
N VAL A 527 2.68 -6.93 -23.89
CA VAL A 527 2.96 -5.50 -24.15
C VAL A 527 2.26 -5.04 -25.43
N ALA A 528 2.31 -5.83 -26.50
CA ALA A 528 1.66 -5.50 -27.76
C ALA A 528 0.13 -5.36 -27.62
N VAL A 529 -0.54 -6.28 -26.92
CA VAL A 529 -2.00 -6.22 -26.70
C VAL A 529 -2.41 -4.92 -25.97
N VAL A 530 -1.63 -4.49 -24.97
CA VAL A 530 -1.93 -3.28 -24.21
C VAL A 530 -1.81 -2.03 -25.08
N TRP A 531 -0.72 -1.90 -25.83
CA TRP A 531 -0.49 -0.74 -26.70
C TRP A 531 -1.51 -0.68 -27.85
N ASP A 532 -1.86 -1.83 -28.42
CA ASP A 532 -2.86 -1.95 -29.47
C ASP A 532 -4.26 -1.53 -29.02
N ALA A 533 -4.67 -1.98 -27.82
CA ALA A 533 -5.93 -1.60 -27.19
C ALA A 533 -5.96 -0.10 -26.85
N HIS A 534 -4.87 0.44 -26.31
CA HIS A 534 -4.75 1.87 -26.00
C HIS A 534 -4.90 2.73 -27.26
N GLY A 535 -4.17 2.41 -28.33
CA GLY A 535 -4.26 3.11 -29.60
C GLY A 535 -5.67 3.08 -30.19
N TRP A 536 -6.34 1.92 -30.11
CA TRP A 536 -7.73 1.77 -30.58
C TRP A 536 -8.72 2.60 -29.78
N ILE A 537 -8.67 2.58 -28.44
CA ILE A 537 -9.63 3.29 -27.57
C ILE A 537 -9.41 4.80 -27.63
N PHE A 538 -8.16 5.23 -27.49
CA PHE A 538 -7.85 6.63 -27.28
C PHE A 538 -7.82 7.41 -28.61
N HIS A 539 -7.14 6.86 -29.62
CA HIS A 539 -6.95 7.50 -30.93
C HIS A 539 -7.81 6.90 -32.05
N GLY A 540 -8.59 5.85 -31.79
CA GLY A 540 -9.24 5.13 -32.89
C GLY A 540 -8.24 4.58 -33.90
N TYR A 541 -7.05 4.15 -33.45
CA TYR A 541 -5.90 3.88 -34.30
C TYR A 541 -6.17 2.82 -35.38
N GLU A 542 -5.89 3.17 -36.63
CA GLU A 542 -6.02 2.31 -37.81
C GLU A 542 -4.72 2.29 -38.63
N VAL A 543 -4.50 1.20 -39.36
CA VAL A 543 -3.36 1.05 -40.27
C VAL A 543 -3.89 0.70 -41.67
N CYS A 544 -3.54 1.52 -42.66
CA CYS A 544 -3.85 1.35 -44.08
C CYS A 544 -2.57 0.91 -44.81
N GLY A 545 -2.65 -0.07 -45.72
CA GLY A 545 -1.50 -0.56 -46.48
C GLY A 545 -0.69 -1.66 -45.78
N LEU A 546 -1.28 -2.43 -44.86
CA LEU A 546 -0.59 -3.52 -44.14
C LEU A 546 -0.15 -4.67 -45.06
N GLU A 547 -0.73 -4.74 -46.25
CA GLU A 547 -0.36 -5.60 -47.38
C GLU A 547 0.98 -5.23 -48.01
N ASN A 548 1.44 -3.98 -47.85
CA ASN A 548 2.74 -3.52 -48.36
C ASN A 548 3.92 -4.05 -47.51
N LEU A 549 3.66 -4.61 -46.33
CA LEU A 549 4.69 -5.26 -45.51
C LEU A 549 4.93 -6.70 -45.99
N PRO A 550 6.19 -7.12 -46.18
CA PRO A 550 6.49 -8.49 -46.58
C PRO A 550 6.16 -9.49 -45.47
N SER A 551 5.61 -10.65 -45.86
CA SER A 551 5.33 -11.76 -44.94
C SER A 551 6.60 -12.45 -44.44
N SER A 552 7.69 -12.42 -45.22
CA SER A 552 9.02 -12.91 -44.86
C SER A 552 10.11 -12.08 -45.57
N GLY A 553 11.31 -12.00 -45.00
CA GLY A 553 12.40 -11.18 -45.54
C GLY A 553 12.41 -9.72 -45.07
N PRO A 554 13.45 -8.94 -45.39
CA PRO A 554 13.68 -7.64 -44.77
C PRO A 554 12.83 -6.51 -45.34
N ALA A 555 12.56 -5.51 -44.50
CA ALA A 555 11.97 -4.24 -44.92
C ALA A 555 12.46 -3.09 -44.03
N LEU A 556 12.80 -1.97 -44.66
CA LEU A 556 13.17 -0.74 -43.98
C LEU A 556 11.98 0.24 -43.99
N ILE A 557 11.42 0.52 -42.83
CA ILE A 557 10.26 1.40 -42.66
C ILE A 557 10.77 2.80 -42.32
N ILE A 558 10.52 3.77 -43.20
CA ILE A 558 10.93 5.16 -43.02
C ILE A 558 9.70 5.99 -42.70
N TYR A 559 9.69 6.62 -41.54
CA TYR A 559 8.51 7.30 -41.02
C TYR A 559 8.79 8.74 -40.60
N TYR A 560 7.73 9.56 -40.68
CA TYR A 560 7.73 10.93 -40.18
C TYR A 560 7.82 10.99 -38.65
N HIS A 561 8.73 11.79 -38.08
CA HIS A 561 8.86 11.88 -36.62
C HIS A 561 7.90 12.92 -36.02
N GLY A 562 6.88 12.45 -35.30
CA GLY A 562 6.01 13.31 -34.47
C GLY A 562 6.73 13.97 -33.29
N ALA A 563 6.06 14.86 -32.55
CA ALA A 563 6.67 15.44 -31.34
C ALA A 563 7.02 14.36 -30.30
N ILE A 564 6.17 13.34 -30.21
CA ILE A 564 6.41 12.08 -29.50
C ILE A 564 6.01 10.95 -30.47
N PRO A 565 6.89 9.97 -30.75
CA PRO A 565 6.63 8.92 -31.75
C PRO A 565 5.78 7.79 -31.16
N ILE A 566 4.62 8.13 -30.58
CA ILE A 566 3.70 7.17 -29.95
C ILE A 566 3.03 6.24 -30.99
N ASP A 567 2.87 6.74 -32.22
CA ASP A 567 2.36 6.01 -33.37
C ASP A 567 3.22 4.79 -33.71
N MET A 568 4.54 4.87 -33.52
CA MET A 568 5.45 3.74 -33.74
C MET A 568 5.20 2.59 -32.74
N TYR A 569 4.76 2.88 -31.50
CA TYR A 569 4.39 1.85 -30.53
C TYR A 569 3.11 1.13 -30.94
N TYR A 570 2.10 1.89 -31.37
CA TYR A 570 0.85 1.29 -31.88
C TYR A 570 1.09 0.48 -33.15
N PHE A 571 1.93 0.99 -34.05
CA PHE A 571 2.26 0.32 -35.30
C PHE A 571 3.02 -0.99 -35.04
N THR A 572 4.07 -0.96 -34.22
CA THR A 572 4.85 -2.17 -33.87
C THR A 572 3.99 -3.21 -33.17
N ALA A 573 3.12 -2.79 -32.25
CA ALA A 573 2.18 -3.68 -31.58
C ALA A 573 1.21 -4.33 -32.58
N ARG A 574 0.62 -3.54 -33.49
CA ARG A 574 -0.32 -4.03 -34.50
C ARG A 574 0.33 -5.00 -35.48
N VAL A 575 1.57 -4.73 -35.91
CA VAL A 575 2.34 -5.62 -36.81
C VAL A 575 2.71 -6.92 -36.10
N TYR A 576 3.17 -6.85 -34.84
CA TYR A 576 3.48 -8.05 -34.05
C TYR A 576 2.24 -8.93 -33.87
N LEU A 577 1.10 -8.35 -33.51
CA LEU A 577 -0.15 -9.13 -33.31
C LEU A 577 -0.73 -9.70 -34.60
N LYS A 578 -0.69 -8.96 -35.72
CA LYS A 578 -1.32 -9.38 -36.98
C LYS A 578 -0.41 -10.18 -37.92
N ARG A 579 0.90 -9.97 -37.85
CA ARG A 579 1.88 -10.61 -38.75
C ARG A 579 2.88 -11.49 -38.01
N GLN A 580 2.90 -11.49 -36.67
CA GLN A 580 3.88 -12.23 -35.85
C GLN A 580 5.33 -11.89 -36.25
N ARG A 581 5.56 -10.64 -36.66
CA ARG A 581 6.89 -10.13 -37.00
C ARG A 581 7.27 -8.96 -36.11
N LEU A 582 8.51 -8.97 -35.65
CA LEU A 582 9.06 -7.89 -34.84
C LEU A 582 9.67 -6.79 -35.73
N ILE A 583 9.47 -5.53 -35.35
CA ILE A 583 10.14 -4.38 -35.97
C ILE A 583 11.22 -3.89 -35.01
N TYR A 584 12.47 -3.95 -35.45
CA TYR A 584 13.59 -3.34 -34.75
C TYR A 584 13.51 -1.83 -34.95
N THR A 585 13.69 -1.04 -33.89
CA THR A 585 13.54 0.42 -33.97
C THR A 585 14.83 1.12 -33.59
N VAL A 586 15.25 2.10 -34.39
CA VAL A 586 16.43 2.92 -34.07
C VAL A 586 16.05 4.06 -33.12
N GLY A 587 16.62 4.06 -31.91
CA GLY A 587 16.40 5.09 -30.88
C GLY A 587 17.64 5.95 -30.62
N ASP A 588 17.43 7.18 -30.15
CA ASP A 588 18.53 8.08 -29.77
C ASP A 588 19.20 7.63 -28.45
N ARG A 589 20.50 7.92 -28.30
CA ARG A 589 21.32 7.50 -27.15
C ARG A 589 20.84 8.06 -25.82
N PHE A 590 20.20 9.24 -25.79
CA PHE A 590 19.71 9.83 -24.54
C PHE A 590 18.70 8.94 -23.81
N LEU A 591 17.98 8.08 -24.55
CA LEU A 591 17.02 7.14 -23.98
C LEU A 591 17.68 6.14 -23.02
N ASN A 592 18.97 5.83 -23.20
CA ASN A 592 19.72 4.95 -22.29
C ASN A 592 20.05 5.59 -20.94
N SER A 593 19.94 6.92 -20.83
CA SER A 593 20.10 7.68 -19.60
C SER A 593 18.82 7.75 -18.77
N VAL A 594 17.69 7.28 -19.31
CA VAL A 594 16.40 7.24 -18.61
C VAL A 594 16.31 5.95 -17.76
N PRO A 595 16.12 6.04 -16.43
CA PRO A 595 16.00 4.88 -15.56
C PRO A 595 14.88 3.92 -16.03
N GLY A 596 15.17 2.61 -16.06
CA GLY A 596 14.21 1.56 -16.49
C GLY A 596 14.10 1.35 -18.01
N TRP A 597 14.55 2.31 -18.84
CA TRP A 597 14.40 2.22 -20.30
C TRP A 597 15.20 1.08 -20.95
N LYS A 598 16.34 0.69 -20.36
CA LYS A 598 17.19 -0.39 -20.88
C LYS A 598 16.44 -1.74 -20.98
N LEU A 599 15.51 -2.00 -20.08
CA LEU A 599 14.70 -3.22 -20.10
C LEU A 599 13.69 -3.20 -21.25
N LEU A 600 12.96 -2.08 -21.40
CA LEU A 600 12.01 -1.90 -22.49
C LEU A 600 12.69 -1.96 -23.86
N ALA A 601 13.85 -1.32 -23.98
CA ALA A 601 14.67 -1.34 -25.19
C ALA A 601 15.13 -2.75 -25.58
N ARG A 602 15.49 -3.59 -24.59
CA ARG A 602 15.85 -5.00 -24.82
C ARG A 602 14.68 -5.84 -25.31
N VAL A 603 13.48 -5.65 -24.72
CA VAL A 603 12.27 -6.42 -25.06
C VAL A 603 11.72 -6.04 -26.43
N MET A 604 11.66 -4.75 -26.73
CA MET A 604 11.10 -4.22 -27.99
C MET A 604 12.16 -4.07 -29.09
N LYS A 605 13.39 -4.56 -28.86
CA LYS A 605 14.55 -4.44 -29.78
C LYS A 605 14.77 -3.01 -30.29
N ILE A 606 14.72 -2.05 -29.37
CA ILE A 606 15.07 -0.65 -29.62
C ILE A 606 16.56 -0.49 -29.34
N SER A 607 17.33 -0.02 -30.32
CA SER A 607 18.77 0.16 -30.15
C SER A 607 19.28 1.44 -30.80
N PRO A 608 20.36 2.04 -30.27
CA PRO A 608 21.10 3.06 -31.01
C PRO A 608 21.81 2.37 -32.18
N GLY A 609 21.38 2.64 -33.41
CA GLY A 609 21.89 1.97 -34.60
C GLY A 609 22.96 2.78 -35.33
N THR A 610 24.07 2.14 -35.70
CA THR A 610 24.98 2.61 -36.76
C THR A 610 24.51 2.08 -38.11
N VAL A 611 25.07 2.60 -39.22
CA VAL A 611 24.72 2.11 -40.56
C VAL A 611 24.97 0.60 -40.67
N GLN A 612 26.12 0.13 -40.18
CA GLN A 612 26.51 -1.28 -40.23
C GLN A 612 25.61 -2.17 -39.37
N SER A 613 25.26 -1.75 -38.15
CA SER A 613 24.38 -2.55 -37.28
C SER A 613 22.97 -2.65 -37.84
N CYS A 614 22.45 -1.55 -38.40
CA CYS A 614 21.15 -1.50 -39.04
C CYS A 614 21.11 -2.36 -40.32
N ALA A 615 22.17 -2.30 -41.14
CA ALA A 615 22.29 -3.13 -42.33
C ALA A 615 22.39 -4.62 -41.97
N SER A 616 23.04 -4.97 -40.86
CA SER A 616 23.08 -6.35 -40.36
C SER A 616 21.69 -6.87 -39.99
N VAL A 617 20.90 -6.11 -39.22
CA VAL A 617 19.54 -6.50 -38.82
C VAL A 617 18.67 -6.81 -40.04
N LEU A 618 18.79 -6.00 -41.11
CA LEU A 618 18.09 -6.23 -42.36
C LEU A 618 18.64 -7.44 -43.14
N ARG A 619 19.96 -7.66 -43.19
CA ARG A 619 20.52 -8.87 -43.82
C ARG A 619 20.07 -10.16 -43.14
N ASP A 620 19.83 -10.11 -41.84
CA ASP A 620 19.26 -11.22 -41.05
C ASP A 620 17.76 -11.45 -41.32
N GLY A 621 17.16 -10.72 -42.26
CA GLY A 621 15.76 -10.87 -42.68
C GLY A 621 14.74 -10.18 -41.78
N ASN A 622 15.16 -9.35 -40.82
CA ASN A 622 14.27 -8.63 -39.92
C ASN A 622 13.74 -7.33 -40.53
N MET A 623 12.69 -6.76 -39.93
CA MET A 623 12.21 -5.41 -40.27
C MET A 623 12.85 -4.37 -39.36
N LEU A 624 13.19 -3.21 -39.92
CA LEU A 624 13.82 -2.11 -39.20
C LEU A 624 13.05 -0.82 -39.45
N SER A 625 12.82 0.01 -38.43
CA SER A 625 12.22 1.35 -38.56
C SER A 625 13.20 2.46 -38.19
N ILE A 626 13.23 3.52 -39.00
CA ILE A 626 14.08 4.70 -38.81
C ILE A 626 13.28 5.96 -39.13
N ALA A 627 13.37 6.96 -38.24
CA ALA A 627 12.93 8.32 -38.50
C ALA A 627 14.15 9.22 -38.83
N PRO A 628 14.38 9.63 -40.10
CA PRO A 628 15.59 10.34 -40.50
C PRO A 628 15.78 11.70 -39.80
N GLY A 629 14.67 12.40 -39.54
CA GLY A 629 14.65 13.67 -38.82
C GLY A 629 15.02 13.57 -37.33
N GLY A 630 14.83 12.40 -36.72
CA GLY A 630 15.16 12.10 -35.32
C GLY A 630 14.64 13.12 -34.31
N VAL A 631 15.35 13.30 -33.19
CA VAL A 631 14.97 14.21 -32.09
C VAL A 631 14.90 15.69 -32.52
N TYR A 632 15.59 16.05 -33.61
CA TYR A 632 15.53 17.40 -34.16
C TYR A 632 14.17 17.67 -34.84
N GLU A 633 13.73 16.77 -35.72
CA GLU A 633 12.40 16.86 -36.32
C GLU A 633 11.30 16.74 -35.26
N ALA A 634 11.48 15.86 -34.27
CA ALA A 634 10.57 15.73 -33.13
C ALA A 634 10.32 17.07 -32.44
N GLN A 635 11.38 17.77 -32.03
CA GLN A 635 11.27 19.02 -31.29
C GLN A 635 10.92 20.22 -32.16
N PHE A 636 11.28 20.27 -33.44
CA PHE A 636 11.23 21.52 -34.21
C PHE A 636 10.24 21.54 -35.38
N GLY A 637 9.58 20.42 -35.69
CA GLY A 637 8.45 20.41 -36.63
C GLY A 637 7.23 21.15 -36.09
N ASP A 638 6.37 21.59 -37.01
CA ASP A 638 5.17 22.38 -36.73
C ASP A 638 3.92 21.79 -37.42
N SER A 639 2.85 22.58 -37.50
CA SER A 639 1.57 22.17 -38.09
C SER A 639 1.62 22.03 -39.62
N ASN A 640 2.74 22.35 -40.27
CA ASN A 640 2.89 22.20 -41.72
C ASN A 640 3.52 20.86 -42.13
N TYR A 641 3.90 20.02 -41.16
CA TYR A 641 4.45 18.68 -41.41
C TYR A 641 5.71 18.66 -42.30
N GLU A 642 6.49 19.76 -42.30
CA GLU A 642 7.74 19.84 -43.05
C GLU A 642 8.73 18.75 -42.61
N LEU A 643 9.37 18.10 -43.60
CA LEU A 643 10.44 17.14 -43.36
C LEU A 643 11.75 17.88 -43.00
N LEU A 644 12.29 17.61 -41.82
CA LEU A 644 13.46 18.29 -41.27
C LEU A 644 14.69 17.40 -41.27
N TRP A 645 14.97 16.74 -42.39
CA TRP A 645 16.04 15.74 -42.49
C TRP A 645 17.44 16.37 -42.69
N ARG A 646 17.51 17.61 -43.19
CA ARG A 646 18.78 18.30 -43.51
C ARG A 646 19.65 17.41 -44.42
N ARG A 647 20.98 17.33 -44.16
CA ARG A 647 21.92 16.48 -44.91
C ARG A 647 22.00 15.02 -44.40
N ARG A 648 20.94 14.49 -43.77
CA ARG A 648 20.98 13.14 -43.17
C ARG A 648 20.56 12.06 -44.17
N VAL A 649 21.55 11.39 -44.73
CA VAL A 649 21.39 10.28 -45.69
C VAL A 649 21.67 8.89 -45.09
N GLY A 650 21.74 8.79 -43.75
CA GLY A 650 22.15 7.56 -43.07
C GLY A 650 21.25 6.35 -43.35
N PHE A 651 19.93 6.54 -43.41
CA PHE A 651 18.99 5.47 -43.72
C PHE A 651 19.09 4.99 -45.18
N ALA A 652 19.40 5.88 -46.11
CA ALA A 652 19.59 5.54 -47.52
C ALA A 652 20.83 4.65 -47.71
N LYS A 653 21.92 4.93 -46.97
CA LYS A 653 23.10 4.05 -46.91
C LYS A 653 22.75 2.66 -46.37
N VAL A 654 21.95 2.58 -45.30
CA VAL A 654 21.46 1.30 -44.75
C VAL A 654 20.66 0.50 -45.79
N ALA A 655 19.76 1.15 -46.52
CA ALA A 655 18.96 0.50 -47.56
C ALA A 655 19.81 -0.03 -48.72
N ILE A 656 20.77 0.77 -49.20
CA ILE A 656 21.69 0.37 -50.29
C ILE A 656 22.58 -0.79 -49.87
N GLU A 657 23.14 -0.75 -48.65
CA GLU A 657 24.04 -1.79 -48.14
C GLU A 657 23.31 -3.12 -47.86
N SER A 658 22.06 -3.06 -47.40
CA SER A 658 21.26 -4.25 -47.09
C SER A 658 20.44 -4.77 -48.28
N LYS A 659 20.34 -4.00 -49.37
CA LYS A 659 19.47 -4.27 -50.53
C LYS A 659 18.00 -4.49 -50.15
N ALA A 660 17.56 -3.92 -49.03
CA ALA A 660 16.19 -4.07 -48.52
C ALA A 660 15.24 -3.03 -49.14
N PRO A 661 13.97 -3.39 -49.40
CA PRO A 661 12.96 -2.43 -49.86
C PRO A 661 12.63 -1.41 -48.77
N ILE A 662 12.35 -0.16 -49.19
CA ILE A 662 11.93 0.92 -48.30
C ILE A 662 10.41 1.07 -48.33
N ILE A 663 9.79 1.13 -47.16
CA ILE A 663 8.35 1.38 -47.01
C ILE A 663 8.16 2.76 -46.37
N PRO A 664 7.68 3.77 -47.13
CA PRO A 664 7.39 5.08 -46.57
C PRO A 664 6.13 5.01 -45.70
N MET A 665 6.17 5.64 -44.54
CA MET A 665 5.10 5.61 -43.54
C MET A 665 4.79 7.02 -43.05
N PHE A 666 3.49 7.34 -42.99
CA PHE A 666 3.00 8.59 -42.41
C PHE A 666 1.78 8.32 -41.51
N THR A 667 1.67 9.05 -40.41
CA THR A 667 0.51 8.95 -39.50
C THR A 667 -0.26 10.27 -39.49
N GLU A 668 -1.53 10.24 -39.89
CA GLU A 668 -2.46 11.38 -39.85
C GLU A 668 -2.61 11.94 -38.42
N ASN A 669 -2.69 13.27 -38.30
CA ASN A 669 -2.89 14.03 -37.06
C ASN A 669 -1.82 13.85 -35.98
N LEU A 670 -0.65 13.30 -36.32
CA LEU A 670 0.41 13.01 -35.35
C LEU A 670 0.89 14.27 -34.58
N ARG A 671 0.97 15.42 -35.26
CA ARG A 671 1.30 16.73 -34.64
C ARG A 671 0.12 17.35 -33.93
N GLU A 672 -1.12 17.00 -34.25
CA GLU A 672 -2.30 17.46 -33.50
C GLU A 672 -2.49 16.68 -32.21
N GLY A 673 -2.01 15.43 -32.15
CA GLY A 673 -1.95 14.66 -30.92
C GLY A 673 -0.93 15.24 -29.92
N PHE A 674 0.25 15.64 -30.40
CA PHE A 674 1.33 16.21 -29.58
C PHE A 674 2.10 17.33 -30.31
N ARG A 675 2.24 18.50 -29.67
CA ARG A 675 2.92 19.69 -30.21
C ARG A 675 4.05 20.17 -29.31
N SER A 676 5.06 20.81 -29.90
CA SER A 676 6.10 21.52 -29.15
C SER A 676 5.74 23.00 -28.98
N VAL A 677 6.02 23.58 -27.81
CA VAL A 677 5.68 24.98 -27.49
C VAL A 677 6.35 25.95 -28.46
N GLY A 678 5.58 26.85 -29.07
CA GLY A 678 6.04 27.80 -30.10
C GLY A 678 6.96 28.93 -29.62
N LEU A 679 6.93 29.24 -28.33
CA LEU A 679 7.68 30.35 -27.73
C LEU A 679 9.20 30.10 -27.75
N ALA A 680 9.99 31.17 -27.95
CA ALA A 680 11.44 31.18 -27.83
C ALA A 680 12.19 30.09 -28.67
N LYS A 681 11.68 29.74 -29.86
CA LYS A 681 12.25 28.71 -30.76
C LYS A 681 13.77 28.85 -30.95
N ARG A 682 14.29 30.07 -31.13
CA ARG A 682 15.73 30.36 -31.29
C ARG A 682 16.56 30.01 -30.04
N LEU A 683 16.01 30.23 -28.84
CA LEU A 683 16.65 29.88 -27.57
C LEU A 683 16.76 28.35 -27.42
N PHE A 684 15.65 27.63 -27.66
CA PHE A 684 15.64 26.17 -27.56
C PHE A 684 16.51 25.48 -28.61
N ILE A 685 16.64 26.04 -29.82
CA ILE A 685 17.61 25.56 -30.81
C ILE A 685 19.04 25.72 -30.30
N ARG A 686 19.40 26.89 -29.74
CA ARG A 686 20.73 27.12 -29.15
C ARG A 686 21.01 26.14 -28.01
N LEU A 687 20.03 25.96 -27.11
CA LEU A 687 20.14 25.06 -25.97
C LEU A 687 20.28 23.59 -26.41
N TYR A 688 19.43 23.12 -27.34
CA TYR A 688 19.52 21.76 -27.89
C TYR A 688 20.86 21.50 -28.59
N ASN A 689 21.38 22.47 -29.37
CA ASN A 689 22.68 22.32 -30.02
C ASN A 689 23.83 22.22 -29.00
N ALA A 690 23.71 22.88 -27.84
CA ALA A 690 24.70 22.85 -26.76
C ALA A 690 24.64 21.55 -25.94
N VAL A 691 23.45 21.12 -25.49
CA VAL A 691 23.31 19.99 -24.55
C VAL A 691 22.95 18.66 -25.21
N ARG A 692 22.50 18.66 -26.48
CA ARG A 692 22.01 17.49 -27.24
C ARG A 692 20.89 16.69 -26.54
N PHE A 693 20.23 17.29 -25.56
CA PHE A 693 19.11 16.73 -24.81
C PHE A 693 17.78 17.41 -25.23
N PRO A 694 16.65 16.69 -25.33
CA PRO A 694 15.38 17.29 -25.68
C PRO A 694 14.85 18.18 -24.55
N VAL A 695 15.03 19.49 -24.71
CA VAL A 695 14.73 20.53 -23.70
C VAL A 695 13.50 21.37 -24.07
N ARG A 696 13.00 21.25 -25.30
CA ARG A 696 11.82 22.01 -25.74
C ARG A 696 10.56 21.39 -25.14
N PRO A 697 9.75 22.14 -24.36
CA PRO A 697 8.52 21.61 -23.79
C PRO A 697 7.55 21.13 -24.87
N ILE A 698 6.93 19.98 -24.63
CA ILE A 698 5.89 19.37 -25.47
C ILE A 698 4.58 19.40 -24.68
N TYR A 699 3.48 19.71 -25.34
CA TYR A 699 2.12 19.66 -24.80
C TYR A 699 1.21 18.89 -25.76
N GLY A 700 0.18 18.23 -25.24
CA GLY A 700 -0.67 17.37 -26.05
C GLY A 700 -1.29 16.23 -25.27
N GLY A 701 -1.51 15.10 -25.93
CA GLY A 701 -2.30 13.98 -25.43
C GLY A 701 -3.77 14.07 -25.86
N PHE A 702 -4.06 14.79 -26.94
CA PHE A 702 -5.43 14.95 -27.41
C PHE A 702 -5.94 13.65 -28.06
N PRO A 703 -7.19 13.23 -27.79
CA PRO A 703 -7.77 12.03 -28.38
C PRO A 703 -8.21 12.31 -29.82
N VAL A 704 -7.25 12.56 -30.71
CA VAL A 704 -7.45 12.77 -32.15
C VAL A 704 -7.33 11.44 -32.91
N LYS A 705 -7.95 11.37 -34.09
CA LYS A 705 -7.91 10.16 -34.93
C LYS A 705 -6.51 9.96 -35.50
N PHE A 706 -5.87 8.81 -35.20
CA PHE A 706 -4.62 8.40 -35.86
C PHE A 706 -4.89 7.34 -36.93
N ARG A 707 -4.39 7.58 -38.12
CA ARG A 707 -4.30 6.59 -39.20
C ARG A 707 -2.89 6.54 -39.72
N THR A 708 -2.27 5.37 -39.63
CA THR A 708 -0.98 5.12 -40.27
C THR A 708 -1.20 4.66 -41.69
N HIS A 709 -0.56 5.32 -42.65
CA HIS A 709 -0.56 5.00 -44.07
C HIS A 709 0.81 4.46 -44.45
N LEU A 710 0.83 3.22 -44.94
CA LEU A 710 2.02 2.60 -45.53
C LEU A 710 1.94 2.77 -47.05
N GLY A 711 2.89 3.50 -47.61
CA GLY A 711 3.01 3.66 -49.06
C GLY A 711 3.52 2.39 -49.74
N ALA A 712 3.55 2.43 -51.07
CA ALA A 712 4.06 1.32 -51.87
C ALA A 712 5.55 1.06 -51.57
N PRO A 713 6.01 -0.20 -51.52
CA PRO A 713 7.42 -0.52 -51.31
C PRO A 713 8.28 0.05 -52.45
N ILE A 714 9.30 0.82 -52.10
CA ILE A 714 10.33 1.31 -53.02
C ILE A 714 11.40 0.21 -53.09
N PRO A 715 11.54 -0.50 -54.22
CA PRO A 715 12.53 -1.56 -54.35
C PRO A 715 13.95 -0.99 -54.37
N TYR A 716 14.92 -1.85 -54.04
CA TYR A 716 16.32 -1.51 -54.17
C TYR A 716 16.67 -1.26 -55.64
N ASP A 717 17.32 -0.12 -55.90
CA ASP A 717 17.82 0.27 -57.21
C ASP A 717 19.31 0.59 -57.09
N PRO A 718 20.20 -0.19 -57.75
CA PRO A 718 21.64 0.02 -57.68
C PRO A 718 22.12 1.28 -58.39
N SER A 719 21.27 1.96 -59.18
CA SER A 719 21.65 3.17 -59.93
C SER A 719 21.52 4.47 -59.13
N LEU A 720 20.82 4.44 -57.99
CA LEU A 720 20.56 5.63 -57.16
C LEU A 720 21.67 5.87 -56.13
N SER A 721 22.16 7.10 -56.05
CA SER A 721 22.99 7.56 -54.93
C SER A 721 22.19 7.65 -53.62
N PRO A 722 22.85 7.62 -52.45
CA PRO A 722 22.16 7.79 -51.16
C PRO A 722 21.37 9.10 -51.04
N GLU A 723 21.84 10.17 -51.69
CA GLU A 723 21.20 11.48 -51.76
C GLU A 723 19.93 11.42 -52.63
N GLU A 724 20.02 10.88 -53.85
CA GLU A 724 18.86 10.72 -54.74
C GLU A 724 17.80 9.78 -54.14
N LEU A 725 18.23 8.72 -53.46
CA LEU A 725 17.33 7.83 -52.74
C LEU A 725 16.65 8.54 -51.56
N GLN A 726 17.36 9.43 -50.86
CA GLN A 726 16.78 10.22 -49.78
C GLN A 726 15.71 11.19 -50.29
N GLU A 727 15.95 11.86 -51.42
CA GLU A 727 14.97 12.73 -52.07
C GLU A 727 13.74 11.96 -52.53
N LYS A 728 13.94 10.80 -53.18
CA LYS A 728 12.84 9.92 -53.62
C LYS A 728 11.95 9.46 -52.46
N VAL A 729 12.54 9.10 -51.32
CA VAL A 729 11.79 8.67 -50.12
C VAL A 729 11.12 9.87 -49.43
N ALA A 730 11.77 11.04 -49.40
CA ALA A 730 11.18 12.26 -48.87
C ALA A 730 9.93 12.64 -49.68
N PHE A 731 10.02 12.62 -51.01
CA PHE A 731 8.90 12.87 -51.91
C PHE A 731 7.74 11.89 -51.66
N ALA A 732 8.02 10.60 -51.48
CA ALA A 732 6.98 9.62 -51.18
C ALA A 732 6.26 9.86 -49.84
N ILE A 733 6.98 10.34 -48.81
CA ILE A 733 6.38 10.69 -47.51
C ILE A 733 5.62 12.02 -47.61
N GLU A 734 6.13 13.00 -48.35
CA GLU A 734 5.42 14.26 -48.63
C GLU A 734 4.14 14.03 -49.43
N GLU A 735 4.13 13.09 -50.38
CA GLU A 735 2.93 12.67 -51.09
C GLU A 735 1.89 12.06 -50.14
N LEU A 736 2.33 11.19 -49.23
CA LEU A 736 1.46 10.65 -48.18
C LEU A 736 0.90 11.77 -47.28
N ILE A 737 1.74 12.72 -46.87
CA ILE A 737 1.32 13.90 -46.08
C ILE A 737 0.29 14.72 -46.86
N ASN A 738 0.58 15.10 -48.10
CA ASN A 738 -0.29 15.95 -48.91
C ASN A 738 -1.63 15.29 -49.23
N ARG A 739 -1.65 13.96 -49.38
CA ARG A 739 -2.87 13.19 -49.68
C ARG A 739 -3.76 13.00 -48.45
N HIS A 740 -3.17 12.86 -47.27
CA HIS A 740 -3.87 12.37 -46.08
C HIS A 740 -3.99 13.41 -44.94
N GLN A 741 -3.14 14.42 -44.91
CA GLN A 741 -3.11 15.43 -43.86
C GLN A 741 -3.67 16.78 -44.32
N ARG A 742 -4.45 17.42 -43.44
CA ARG A 742 -4.84 18.83 -43.63
C ARG A 742 -3.72 19.75 -43.16
N ILE A 743 -3.29 20.67 -44.02
CA ILE A 743 -2.22 21.63 -43.77
C ILE A 743 -2.76 23.06 -43.92
N PRO A 744 -2.53 23.97 -42.95
CA PRO A 744 -1.91 23.72 -41.64
C PRO A 744 -2.82 22.85 -40.75
N GLY A 745 -2.20 21.93 -40.01
CA GLY A 745 -2.90 21.05 -39.08
C GLY A 745 -3.64 21.81 -37.97
N SER A 746 -4.83 21.35 -37.61
CA SER A 746 -5.71 21.99 -36.62
C SER A 746 -6.23 20.97 -35.61
N ILE A 747 -5.94 21.20 -34.32
CA ILE A 747 -6.36 20.31 -33.22
C ILE A 747 -7.88 20.15 -33.18
N PHE A 748 -8.63 21.24 -33.41
CA PHE A 748 -10.09 21.23 -33.42
C PHE A 748 -10.65 20.29 -34.51
N HIS A 749 -10.17 20.43 -35.73
CA HIS A 749 -10.60 19.58 -36.85
C HIS A 749 -10.18 18.11 -36.66
N ALA A 750 -8.97 17.87 -36.13
CA ALA A 750 -8.48 16.53 -35.82
C ALA A 750 -9.27 15.84 -34.69
N LEU A 751 -9.82 16.59 -33.73
CA LEU A 751 -10.75 16.09 -32.71
C LEU A 751 -12.11 15.73 -33.32
N LEU A 752 -12.60 16.54 -34.25
CA LEU A 752 -13.86 16.28 -34.95
C LEU A 752 -13.80 15.01 -35.83
N ASP A 753 -12.65 14.73 -36.45
CA ASP A 753 -12.41 13.52 -37.25
C ASP A 753 -12.67 12.23 -36.46
N ARG A 754 -12.57 12.27 -35.13
CA ARG A 754 -12.90 11.14 -34.24
C ARG A 754 -14.40 10.82 -34.18
N PHE A 755 -15.27 11.82 -34.31
CA PHE A 755 -16.71 11.68 -34.06
C PHE A 755 -17.57 11.78 -35.35
N ILE A 756 -17.10 12.48 -36.38
CA ILE A 756 -17.88 12.75 -37.60
C ILE A 756 -17.92 11.56 -38.57
N ALA A 757 -16.95 10.65 -38.53
CA ALA A 757 -16.78 9.58 -39.53
C ALA A 757 -17.96 8.57 -39.62
N LYS A 758 -18.86 8.51 -38.64
CA LYS A 758 -20.06 7.63 -38.68
C LYS A 758 -21.35 8.29 -39.18
N ARG A 759 -21.33 9.57 -39.54
CA ARG A 759 -22.55 10.39 -39.76
C ARG A 759 -22.88 10.71 -41.22
N LYS A 760 -22.56 9.81 -42.18
CA LYS A 760 -23.01 9.96 -43.58
C LYS A 760 -24.19 9.07 -43.99
N ALA A 761 -24.66 8.17 -43.11
CA ALA A 761 -25.72 7.20 -43.46
C ALA A 761 -27.05 7.39 -42.72
N GLN A 762 -27.14 8.28 -41.71
CA GLN A 762 -28.34 8.39 -40.89
C GLN A 762 -28.56 9.84 -40.46
N LEU A 763 -29.81 10.29 -40.64
CA LEU A 763 -30.43 11.51 -40.08
C LEU A 763 -30.46 12.73 -41.01
N GLN A 764 -31.21 12.60 -42.10
CA GLN A 764 -32.31 13.54 -42.37
C GLN A 764 -33.36 13.42 -41.25
N ASN A 765 -33.91 14.57 -40.85
CA ASN A 765 -35.09 14.82 -40.00
C ASN A 765 -34.93 14.92 -38.47
N THR A 766 -35.45 16.08 -38.01
CA THR A 766 -36.06 16.45 -36.72
C THR A 766 -35.18 16.69 -35.48
N THR A 767 -34.87 17.98 -35.29
CA THR A 767 -35.17 18.84 -34.12
C THR A 767 -35.12 18.27 -32.70
N VAL A 768 -34.14 18.75 -31.93
CA VAL A 768 -34.23 19.54 -30.67
C VAL A 768 -32.99 19.24 -29.82
N SER A 769 -32.27 20.30 -29.45
CA SER A 769 -31.01 20.30 -28.71
C SER A 769 -31.21 19.96 -27.23
N TRP A 770 -31.23 18.67 -26.88
CA TRP A 770 -30.99 18.21 -25.51
C TRP A 770 -29.51 18.32 -25.12
N PHE A 771 -28.59 18.16 -26.08
CA PHE A 771 -27.15 18.16 -25.85
C PHE A 771 -26.59 19.54 -25.43
N GLY A 772 -27.15 20.64 -25.93
CA GLY A 772 -26.74 22.00 -25.54
C GLY A 772 -27.05 22.33 -24.07
N TRP A 773 -28.09 21.73 -23.50
CA TRP A 773 -28.47 21.93 -22.10
C TRP A 773 -27.57 21.13 -21.14
N MET A 774 -27.23 19.89 -21.49
CA MET A 774 -26.28 19.08 -20.72
C MET A 774 -24.84 19.65 -20.76
N HIS A 775 -24.42 20.20 -21.90
CA HIS A 775 -23.08 20.77 -22.04
C HIS A 775 -22.88 22.00 -21.14
N ASN A 776 -23.88 22.88 -21.01
CA ASN A 776 -23.79 24.08 -20.19
C ASN A 776 -23.91 23.83 -18.67
N LEU A 777 -24.49 22.70 -18.24
CA LEU A 777 -24.46 22.27 -16.83
C LEU A 777 -23.20 21.47 -16.47
N SER A 778 -22.59 20.76 -17.43
CA SER A 778 -21.48 19.82 -17.14
C SER A 778 -20.19 20.48 -16.64
N LEU A 779 -19.88 21.70 -17.09
CA LEU A 779 -18.63 22.38 -16.78
C LEU A 779 -18.58 22.99 -15.36
N PRO A 780 -19.64 23.68 -14.86
CA PRO A 780 -19.71 24.09 -13.46
C PRO A 780 -19.76 22.89 -12.49
N LEU A 781 -20.49 21.83 -12.85
CA LEU A 781 -20.52 20.59 -12.07
C LEU A 781 -19.13 19.96 -11.97
N ALA A 782 -18.38 19.84 -13.06
CA ALA A 782 -17.02 19.26 -13.01
C ALA A 782 -16.08 20.02 -12.08
N ILE A 783 -16.10 21.37 -12.10
CA ILE A 783 -15.24 22.21 -11.23
C ILE A 783 -15.58 22.00 -9.75
N VAL A 784 -16.87 21.96 -9.41
CA VAL A 784 -17.38 21.78 -8.04
C VAL A 784 -16.97 20.43 -7.44
N PHE A 785 -16.84 19.39 -8.27
CA PHE A 785 -16.42 18.06 -7.84
C PHE A 785 -14.91 17.80 -7.90
N LEU A 786 -14.12 18.59 -8.65
CA LEU A 786 -12.67 18.40 -8.80
C LEU A 786 -11.84 19.10 -7.72
N LEU A 787 -12.29 20.25 -7.23
CA LEU A 787 -11.57 21.07 -6.26
C LEU A 787 -11.22 20.34 -4.94
N PRO A 788 -12.08 19.50 -4.31
CA PRO A 788 -11.70 18.73 -3.12
C PRO A 788 -10.56 17.74 -3.34
N TRP A 789 -10.43 17.22 -4.56
CA TRP A 789 -9.35 16.29 -4.90
C TRP A 789 -8.01 16.99 -5.03
N LEU A 790 -7.96 18.28 -5.36
CA LEU A 790 -6.73 19.06 -5.30
C LEU A 790 -6.20 19.19 -3.88
N TYR A 791 -7.09 19.29 -2.88
CA TYR A 791 -6.70 19.29 -1.46
C TYR A 791 -6.22 17.92 -1.00
N VAL A 792 -6.87 16.85 -1.44
CA VAL A 792 -6.39 15.49 -1.20
C VAL A 792 -5.02 15.28 -1.83
N LEU A 793 -4.78 15.78 -3.06
CA LEU A 793 -3.46 15.73 -3.70
C LEU A 793 -2.42 16.58 -2.97
N LEU A 794 -2.79 17.75 -2.46
CA LEU A 794 -1.91 18.58 -1.63
C LEU A 794 -1.49 17.82 -0.37
N ILE A 795 -2.44 17.18 0.32
CA ILE A 795 -2.15 16.35 1.49
C ILE A 795 -1.26 15.15 1.09
N LEU A 796 -1.61 14.44 0.02
CA LEU A 796 -0.86 13.27 -0.45
C LEU A 796 0.51 13.62 -1.04
N SER A 797 0.75 14.86 -1.47
CA SER A 797 2.07 15.33 -1.93
C SER A 797 3.13 15.27 -0.83
N SER A 798 2.72 15.24 0.44
CA SER A 798 3.60 14.97 1.58
C SER A 798 4.23 13.57 1.52
N VAL A 799 3.58 12.58 0.91
CA VAL A 799 4.08 11.21 0.79
C VAL A 799 5.36 11.16 -0.07
N PRO A 800 5.34 11.52 -1.37
CA PRO A 800 6.56 11.48 -2.17
C PRO A 800 7.62 12.46 -1.67
N TYR A 801 7.24 13.60 -1.09
CA TYR A 801 8.19 14.53 -0.46
C TYR A 801 8.96 13.86 0.69
N LEU A 802 8.26 13.27 1.67
CA LEU A 802 8.93 12.63 2.81
C LEU A 802 9.72 11.38 2.39
N HIS A 803 9.26 10.64 1.37
CA HIS A 803 10.04 9.53 0.81
C HIS A 803 11.29 10.00 0.08
N LEU A 804 11.23 11.13 -0.63
CA LEU A 804 12.41 11.77 -1.23
C LEU A 804 13.38 12.23 -0.14
N CYS A 805 12.89 12.81 0.96
CA CYS A 805 13.71 13.14 2.13
C CYS A 805 14.35 11.88 2.74
N ASN A 806 13.60 10.78 2.90
CA ASN A 806 14.16 9.53 3.43
C ASN A 806 15.20 8.92 2.49
N TRP A 807 14.96 8.96 1.17
CA TRP A 807 15.91 8.51 0.17
C TRP A 807 17.18 9.35 0.18
N TYR A 808 17.02 10.68 0.26
CA TYR A 808 18.15 11.61 0.38
C TYR A 808 18.97 11.31 1.64
N ARG A 809 18.31 11.18 2.80
CA ARG A 809 18.94 10.83 4.09
C ARG A 809 19.67 9.49 4.04
N ALA A 810 19.07 8.46 3.44
CA ALA A 810 19.67 7.12 3.34
C ALA A 810 20.85 7.07 2.38
N ARG A 811 20.87 7.93 1.35
CA ARG A 811 21.91 7.93 0.31
C ARG A 811 23.05 8.91 0.62
N TRP A 812 22.75 9.98 1.33
CA TRP A 812 23.67 10.99 1.83
C TRP A 812 23.44 11.18 3.34
N PRO A 813 24.13 10.38 4.18
CA PRO A 813 24.07 10.54 5.63
C PRO A 813 24.48 11.98 6.00
N SER A 814 23.54 12.73 6.56
CA SER A 814 23.76 14.10 7.05
C SER A 814 24.43 14.09 8.42
N GLN A 815 25.21 15.13 8.75
CA GLN A 815 25.79 15.33 10.09
C GLN A 815 24.78 15.78 11.15
N CYS A 816 23.55 16.12 10.76
CA CYS A 816 22.48 16.42 11.72
C CYS A 816 21.89 15.13 12.29
N SER A 817 21.44 15.20 13.54
CA SER A 817 20.73 14.09 14.15
C SER A 817 19.47 13.73 13.36
N ASP A 818 19.04 12.47 13.43
CA ASP A 818 17.82 12.02 12.74
C ASP A 818 16.62 12.91 13.09
N GLU A 819 16.53 13.39 14.34
CA GLU A 819 15.45 14.27 14.80
C GLU A 819 15.49 15.66 14.16
N GLU A 820 16.68 16.27 14.05
CA GLU A 820 16.87 17.58 13.41
C GLU A 820 16.59 17.56 11.89
N PHE A 821 16.96 16.47 11.22
CA PHE A 821 16.63 16.28 9.81
C PHE A 821 15.11 16.26 9.60
N TRP A 822 14.41 15.44 10.38
CA TRP A 822 12.96 15.34 10.28
C TRP A 822 12.25 16.61 10.73
N ASP A 823 12.81 17.36 11.69
CA ASP A 823 12.29 18.67 12.07
C ASP A 823 12.37 19.68 10.92
N SER A 824 13.52 19.74 10.25
CA SER A 824 13.71 20.60 9.08
C SER A 824 12.75 20.24 7.94
N ALA A 825 12.59 18.94 7.67
CA ALA A 825 11.66 18.45 6.65
C ALA A 825 10.20 18.82 6.97
N ARG A 826 9.80 18.71 8.25
CA ARG A 826 8.47 19.12 8.72
C ARG A 826 8.27 20.64 8.60
N ARG A 827 9.25 21.47 8.95
CA ARG A 827 9.16 22.95 8.88
C ARG A 827 8.96 23.46 7.45
N LEU A 828 9.67 22.87 6.49
CA LEU A 828 9.49 23.20 5.07
C LEU A 828 8.06 22.86 4.62
N MET A 829 7.56 21.68 4.99
CA MET A 829 6.18 21.30 4.66
C MET A 829 5.15 22.21 5.34
N ALA A 830 5.35 22.53 6.63
CA ALA A 830 4.50 23.46 7.37
C ALA A 830 4.49 24.87 6.74
N SER A 831 5.62 25.34 6.20
CA SER A 831 5.72 26.63 5.51
C SER A 831 4.89 26.64 4.22
N ILE A 832 4.93 25.56 3.45
CA ILE A 832 4.12 25.40 2.23
C ILE A 832 2.64 25.39 2.58
N TRP A 833 2.25 24.64 3.62
CA TRP A 833 0.85 24.55 4.04
C TRP A 833 0.32 25.86 4.63
N ASN A 834 1.14 26.57 5.41
CA ASN A 834 0.79 27.88 5.95
C ASN A 834 0.68 28.95 4.85
N LEU A 835 1.56 28.88 3.83
CA LEU A 835 1.47 29.76 2.67
C LEU A 835 0.17 29.49 1.88
N HIS A 836 -0.15 28.21 1.63
CA HIS A 836 -1.38 27.80 0.97
C HIS A 836 -2.62 28.27 1.75
N SER A 837 -2.65 28.05 3.07
CA SER A 837 -3.79 28.43 3.91
C SER A 837 -4.03 29.95 3.89
N LYS A 838 -2.96 30.75 3.97
CA LYS A 838 -3.04 32.22 3.87
C LYS A 838 -3.48 32.71 2.51
N LEU A 839 -2.87 32.20 1.43
CA LEU A 839 -3.19 32.66 0.07
C LEU A 839 -4.60 32.25 -0.35
N PHE A 840 -4.98 31.00 -0.12
CA PHE A 840 -6.22 30.46 -0.64
C PHE A 840 -7.43 30.76 0.27
N HIS A 841 -7.26 30.72 1.59
CA HIS A 841 -8.37 30.91 2.54
C HIS A 841 -8.27 32.18 3.37
N GLY A 842 -7.16 32.92 3.32
CA GLY A 842 -6.90 33.96 4.33
C GLY A 842 -6.94 33.37 5.74
N TYR A 843 -6.38 32.17 5.93
CA TYR A 843 -6.49 31.41 7.17
C TYR A 843 -5.97 32.17 8.39
N GLU A 844 -6.73 32.12 9.48
CA GLU A 844 -6.42 32.74 10.78
C GLU A 844 -6.69 31.77 11.94
N VAL A 845 -5.93 31.92 13.02
CA VAL A 845 -6.16 31.18 14.27
C VAL A 845 -6.38 32.18 15.41
N THR A 846 -7.45 31.98 16.18
CA THR A 846 -7.77 32.73 17.41
C THR A 846 -7.74 31.80 18.61
N GLY A 847 -7.20 32.24 19.76
CA GLY A 847 -7.05 31.40 20.95
C GLY A 847 -5.80 30.52 20.94
N LEU A 848 -4.76 30.88 20.17
CA LEU A 848 -3.51 30.09 20.11
C LEU A 848 -2.75 30.11 21.46
N GLU A 849 -3.02 31.09 22.30
CA GLU A 849 -2.60 31.24 23.69
C GLU A 849 -3.23 30.21 24.64
N HIS A 850 -4.35 29.60 24.28
CA HIS A 850 -4.96 28.52 25.07
C HIS A 850 -4.20 27.20 24.97
N LEU A 851 -3.36 27.05 23.94
CA LEU A 851 -2.45 25.92 23.84
C LEU A 851 -1.25 26.15 24.78
N PRO A 852 -0.93 25.19 25.66
CA PRO A 852 0.20 25.36 26.56
C PRO A 852 1.51 25.48 25.79
N GLU A 853 2.43 26.33 26.26
CA GLU A 853 3.80 26.41 25.71
C GLU A 853 4.62 25.16 26.06
N HIS A 854 4.38 24.60 27.25
CA HIS A 854 4.98 23.36 27.75
C HIS A 854 3.90 22.48 28.40
N GLY A 855 4.00 21.15 28.25
CA GLY A 855 3.03 20.19 28.77
C GLY A 855 1.92 19.82 27.79
N SER A 856 1.07 18.88 28.18
CA SER A 856 0.09 18.21 27.31
C SER A 856 -1.29 18.85 27.37
N ALA A 857 -1.99 18.83 26.24
CA ALA A 857 -3.41 19.19 26.15
C ALA A 857 -4.10 18.35 25.07
N LEU A 858 -5.39 18.06 25.29
CA LEU A 858 -6.22 17.32 24.36
C LEU A 858 -7.12 18.28 23.57
N ILE A 859 -6.90 18.38 22.26
CA ILE A 859 -7.69 19.20 21.36
C ILE A 859 -8.85 18.37 20.83
N ILE A 860 -10.09 18.77 21.15
CA ILE A 860 -11.29 18.12 20.65
C ILE A 860 -11.95 19.04 19.63
N TYR A 861 -12.02 18.57 18.39
CA TYR A 861 -12.45 19.40 17.28
C TYR A 861 -13.63 18.81 16.51
N TYR A 862 -14.43 19.70 15.95
CA TYR A 862 -15.51 19.35 15.03
C TYR A 862 -14.94 18.87 13.68
N HIS A 863 -15.36 17.69 13.20
CA HIS A 863 -14.78 17.11 11.99
C HIS A 863 -15.51 17.58 10.72
N GLY A 864 -14.87 18.42 9.91
CA GLY A 864 -15.32 18.78 8.56
C GLY A 864 -15.25 17.61 7.56
N ALA A 865 -15.77 17.76 6.34
CA ALA A 865 -15.75 16.65 5.37
C ALA A 865 -14.32 16.21 4.99
N LEU A 866 -13.38 17.16 4.93
CA LEU A 866 -11.94 16.91 4.89
C LEU A 866 -11.27 17.69 6.04
N PRO A 867 -10.36 17.08 6.82
CA PRO A 867 -9.74 17.71 8.00
C PRO A 867 -8.57 18.62 7.63
N ILE A 868 -8.76 19.52 6.65
CA ILE A 868 -7.72 20.46 6.20
C ILE A 868 -7.32 21.47 7.29
N ASP A 869 -8.24 21.71 8.21
CA ASP A 869 -8.10 22.65 9.32
C ASP A 869 -7.10 22.14 10.37
N MET A 870 -7.11 20.85 10.68
CA MET A 870 -6.11 20.26 11.58
C MET A 870 -4.69 20.37 11.00
N TYR A 871 -4.57 20.20 9.69
CA TYR A 871 -3.31 20.35 8.97
C TYR A 871 -2.78 21.79 8.99
N TYR A 872 -3.66 22.78 8.79
CA TYR A 872 -3.28 24.19 8.90
C TYR A 872 -2.95 24.60 10.32
N LEU A 873 -3.72 24.15 11.32
CA LEU A 873 -3.43 24.41 12.71
C LEU A 873 -2.09 23.80 13.12
N THR A 874 -1.80 22.56 12.70
CA THR A 874 -0.52 21.88 12.97
C THR A 874 0.66 22.62 12.32
N ALA A 875 0.48 23.12 11.10
CA ALA A 875 1.50 23.93 10.44
C ALA A 875 1.73 25.27 11.18
N GLU A 876 0.66 25.91 11.65
CA GLU A 876 0.74 27.18 12.37
C GLU A 876 1.35 27.04 13.77
N THR A 877 0.98 26.01 14.53
CA THR A 877 1.59 25.70 15.84
C THR A 877 3.06 25.32 15.70
N MET A 878 3.42 24.58 14.66
CA MET A 878 4.82 24.23 14.41
C MET A 878 5.66 25.48 14.09
N LEU A 879 5.15 26.40 13.27
CA LEU A 879 5.89 27.60 12.87
C LEU A 879 5.94 28.68 13.97
N LYS A 880 4.87 28.85 14.76
CA LYS A 880 4.77 29.91 15.79
C LYS A 880 5.21 29.45 17.18
N ARG A 881 4.94 28.20 17.55
CA ARG A 881 5.17 27.66 18.90
C ARG A 881 6.24 26.56 18.93
N ASN A 882 6.75 26.12 17.77
CA ASN A 882 7.67 24.99 17.66
C ASN A 882 7.12 23.69 18.29
N ARG A 883 5.80 23.49 18.24
CA ARG A 883 5.13 22.30 18.77
C ARG A 883 4.37 21.58 17.66
N LEU A 884 4.48 20.25 17.62
CA LEU A 884 3.69 19.41 16.74
C LEU A 884 2.46 18.88 17.47
N ILE A 885 1.32 18.83 16.77
CA ILE A 885 0.09 18.22 17.28
C ILE A 885 0.08 16.77 16.79
N HIS A 886 0.03 15.80 17.72
CA HIS A 886 -0.30 14.42 17.38
C HIS A 886 -1.77 14.33 17.00
N THR A 887 -2.11 13.61 15.93
CA THR A 887 -3.51 13.46 15.50
C THR A 887 -3.91 12.01 15.45
N VAL A 888 -5.06 11.68 16.05
CA VAL A 888 -5.63 10.34 15.94
C VAL A 888 -6.32 10.18 14.59
N GLY A 889 -5.75 9.34 13.73
CA GLY A 889 -6.26 9.03 12.39
C GLY A 889 -7.04 7.72 12.34
N ASP A 890 -7.91 7.57 11.33
CA ASP A 890 -8.59 6.28 11.09
C ASP A 890 -7.62 5.25 10.49
N ARG A 891 -7.78 3.98 10.91
CA ARG A 891 -6.96 2.83 10.46
C ARG A 891 -6.96 2.61 8.95
N PHE A 892 -7.94 3.15 8.20
CA PHE A 892 -7.90 3.04 6.74
C PHE A 892 -6.69 3.79 6.13
N LEU A 893 -6.19 4.83 6.80
CA LEU A 893 -5.04 5.61 6.32
C LEU A 893 -3.77 4.74 6.23
N ASP A 894 -3.61 3.77 7.13
CA ASP A 894 -2.48 2.83 7.13
C ASP A 894 -2.47 1.89 5.91
N LYS A 895 -3.58 1.80 5.17
CA LYS A 895 -3.68 1.02 3.93
C LYS A 895 -3.19 1.80 2.71
N ILE A 896 -2.94 3.11 2.84
CA ILE A 896 -2.44 3.94 1.74
C ILE A 896 -0.95 3.65 1.55
N PRO A 897 -0.51 3.23 0.34
CA PRO A 897 0.91 2.98 0.07
C PRO A 897 1.79 4.19 0.39
N GLY A 898 2.87 3.97 1.13
CA GLY A 898 3.80 5.03 1.55
C GLY A 898 3.36 5.86 2.77
N TRP A 899 2.11 5.70 3.25
CA TRP A 899 1.57 6.47 4.38
C TRP A 899 2.30 6.23 5.70
N ARG A 900 2.86 5.03 5.92
CA ARG A 900 3.59 4.68 7.15
C ARG A 900 4.75 5.64 7.47
N LEU A 901 5.41 6.20 6.44
CA LEU A 901 6.46 7.19 6.66
C LEU A 901 5.86 8.53 7.10
N VAL A 902 4.76 8.94 6.46
CA VAL A 902 4.03 10.17 6.78
C VAL A 902 3.45 10.11 8.18
N SER A 903 2.80 9.01 8.55
CA SER A 903 2.20 8.81 9.87
C SER A 903 3.24 8.90 10.98
N ARG A 904 4.43 8.32 10.79
CA ARG A 904 5.55 8.42 11.72
C ARG A 904 6.11 9.84 11.82
N VAL A 905 6.38 10.49 10.68
CA VAL A 905 7.03 11.82 10.66
C VAL A 905 6.09 12.92 11.13
N MET A 906 4.82 12.86 10.73
CA MET A 906 3.76 13.80 11.09
C MET A 906 2.97 13.39 12.33
N LYS A 907 3.40 12.31 13.00
CA LYS A 907 2.87 11.94 14.31
C LYS A 907 1.33 11.72 14.28
N VAL A 908 0.86 11.10 13.19
CA VAL A 908 -0.53 10.69 12.98
C VAL A 908 -0.65 9.20 13.30
N THR A 909 -1.40 8.83 14.34
CA THR A 909 -1.47 7.43 14.80
C THR A 909 -2.90 6.93 14.87
N ALA A 910 -3.10 5.64 14.57
CA ALA A 910 -4.36 4.96 14.86
C ALA A 910 -4.31 4.42 16.30
N GLY A 911 -4.45 5.31 17.29
CA GLY A 911 -4.21 5.00 18.70
C GLY A 911 -5.33 4.20 19.38
N SER A 912 -4.95 3.29 20.28
CA SER A 912 -5.82 2.83 21.37
C SER A 912 -5.94 3.94 22.43
N VAL A 913 -6.89 3.78 23.38
CA VAL A 913 -7.01 4.70 24.53
C VAL A 913 -5.66 4.84 25.26
N GLN A 914 -4.99 3.72 25.54
CA GLN A 914 -3.69 3.71 26.23
C GLN A 914 -2.63 4.49 25.45
N SER A 915 -2.50 4.27 24.15
CA SER A 915 -1.52 4.98 23.32
C SER A 915 -1.75 6.49 23.33
N CYS A 916 -3.02 6.94 23.36
CA CYS A 916 -3.34 8.36 23.46
C CYS A 916 -2.97 8.93 24.84
N VAL A 917 -3.21 8.15 25.91
CA VAL A 917 -2.82 8.51 27.27
C VAL A 917 -1.30 8.61 27.40
N ASP A 918 -0.55 7.69 26.81
CA ASP A 918 0.92 7.69 26.85
C ASP A 918 1.51 8.90 26.11
N THR A 919 0.97 9.25 24.94
CA THR A 919 1.34 10.48 24.19
C THR A 919 1.09 11.74 25.03
N LEU A 920 -0.04 11.82 25.72
CA LEU A 920 -0.34 12.94 26.60
C LEU A 920 0.59 12.96 27.82
N ARG A 921 0.86 11.81 28.46
CA ARG A 921 1.80 11.71 29.59
C ARG A 921 3.23 12.06 29.21
N ALA A 922 3.62 11.88 27.94
CA ALA A 922 4.88 12.36 27.38
C ALA A 922 4.96 13.88 27.21
N GLY A 923 3.90 14.63 27.56
CA GLY A 923 3.85 16.08 27.47
C GLY A 923 3.51 16.62 26.08
N GLU A 924 3.03 15.78 25.17
CA GLU A 924 2.75 16.15 23.78
C GLU A 924 1.30 16.66 23.61
N LEU A 925 1.05 17.44 22.55
CA LEU A 925 -0.30 17.85 22.18
C LEU A 925 -0.96 16.72 21.39
N LEU A 926 -2.23 16.42 21.68
CA LEU A 926 -2.99 15.39 20.97
C LEU A 926 -4.31 15.96 20.47
N SER A 927 -4.72 15.65 19.24
CA SER A 927 -6.02 16.02 18.68
C SER A 927 -6.86 14.80 18.31
N ILE A 928 -8.14 14.86 18.68
CA ILE A 928 -9.13 13.81 18.43
C ILE A 928 -10.43 14.45 17.92
N ALA A 929 -10.97 13.89 16.84
CA ALA A 929 -12.32 14.17 16.39
C ALA A 929 -13.27 13.03 16.81
N PRO A 930 -14.11 13.19 17.86
CA PRO A 930 -14.93 12.10 18.40
C PRO A 930 -15.94 11.54 17.40
N GLY A 931 -16.48 12.40 16.53
CA GLY A 931 -17.38 12.02 15.45
C GLY A 931 -16.72 11.19 14.34
N GLY A 932 -15.39 11.32 14.18
CA GLY A 932 -14.57 10.60 13.20
C GLY A 932 -15.13 10.65 11.78
N VAL A 933 -14.90 9.57 11.03
CA VAL A 933 -15.32 9.43 9.61
C VAL A 933 -16.86 9.49 9.42
N TYR A 934 -17.64 9.21 10.48
CA TYR A 934 -19.09 9.30 10.42
C TYR A 934 -19.56 10.77 10.42
N GLU A 935 -19.06 11.58 11.36
CA GLU A 935 -19.37 13.03 11.39
C GLU A 935 -18.83 13.73 10.15
N ALA A 936 -17.62 13.37 9.70
CA ALA A 936 -17.04 13.90 8.46
C ALA A 936 -17.99 13.75 7.26
N GLN A 937 -18.51 12.54 7.03
CA GLN A 937 -19.39 12.26 5.88
C GLN A 937 -20.84 12.69 6.09
N PHE A 938 -21.36 12.61 7.31
CA PHE A 938 -22.80 12.71 7.53
C PHE A 938 -23.27 13.94 8.30
N GLY A 939 -22.38 14.83 8.73
CA GLY A 939 -22.79 16.14 9.23
C GLY A 939 -23.41 17.02 8.14
N ASP A 940 -24.18 18.02 8.56
CA ASP A 940 -24.93 18.91 7.69
C ASP A 940 -24.50 20.39 7.86
N SER A 941 -25.25 21.31 7.24
CA SER A 941 -25.04 22.76 7.37
C SER A 941 -25.46 23.32 8.72
N GLY A 942 -26.06 22.51 9.59
CA GLY A 942 -26.43 22.84 10.96
C GLY A 942 -25.25 22.78 11.93
N TYR A 943 -24.12 22.21 11.51
CA TYR A 943 -22.96 21.95 12.37
C TYR A 943 -23.32 21.11 13.60
N GLU A 944 -24.29 20.20 13.46
CA GLU A 944 -24.69 19.30 14.56
C GLU A 944 -23.53 18.37 14.95
N VAL A 945 -23.29 18.26 16.26
CA VAL A 945 -22.27 17.39 16.85
C VAL A 945 -22.79 15.93 16.87
N LEU A 946 -22.19 15.04 16.08
CA LEU A 946 -22.70 13.69 15.83
C LEU A 946 -21.93 12.60 16.58
N TRP A 947 -21.69 12.82 17.88
CA TRP A 947 -20.84 11.94 18.69
C TRP A 947 -21.56 10.69 19.21
N LYS A 948 -22.91 10.71 19.31
CA LYS A 948 -23.72 9.62 19.89
C LYS A 948 -23.13 9.19 21.25
N ASN A 949 -22.99 7.88 21.51
CA ASN A 949 -22.44 7.33 22.76
C ASN A 949 -20.90 7.19 22.75
N ARG A 950 -20.16 7.98 21.95
CA ARG A 950 -18.70 7.86 21.88
C ARG A 950 -18.01 8.69 22.95
N THR A 951 -17.65 8.03 24.06
CA THR A 951 -16.96 8.64 25.21
C THR A 951 -15.45 8.34 25.27
N GLY A 952 -14.87 7.77 24.21
CA GLY A 952 -13.47 7.33 24.19
C GLY A 952 -12.46 8.45 24.47
N PHE A 953 -12.65 9.64 23.91
CA PHE A 953 -11.78 10.79 24.17
C PHE A 953 -11.90 11.32 25.61
N ALA A 954 -13.10 11.23 26.20
CA ALA A 954 -13.34 11.65 27.58
C ALA A 954 -12.59 10.72 28.56
N ARG A 955 -12.57 9.40 28.28
CA ARG A 955 -11.73 8.45 29.04
C ARG A 955 -10.25 8.78 28.93
N VAL A 956 -9.75 9.09 27.72
CA VAL A 956 -8.35 9.51 27.51
C VAL A 956 -8.02 10.75 28.34
N ALA A 957 -8.88 11.77 28.33
CA ALA A 957 -8.65 13.00 29.08
C ALA A 957 -8.62 12.78 30.60
N LEU A 958 -9.58 12.00 31.13
CA LEU A 958 -9.68 11.68 32.55
C LEU A 958 -8.48 10.86 33.03
N GLU A 959 -8.04 9.87 32.24
CA GLU A 959 -6.91 9.00 32.60
C GLU A 959 -5.54 9.70 32.46
N ALA A 960 -5.40 10.58 31.47
CA ALA A 960 -4.19 11.38 31.27
C ALA A 960 -4.12 12.62 32.19
N LYS A 961 -5.24 13.02 32.81
CA LYS A 961 -5.36 14.20 33.68
C LYS A 961 -4.96 15.51 32.98
N VAL A 962 -5.39 15.68 31.73
CA VAL A 962 -5.04 16.85 30.89
C VAL A 962 -6.24 17.74 30.61
N PRO A 963 -6.05 19.05 30.36
CA PRO A 963 -7.13 19.92 29.93
C PRO A 963 -7.60 19.58 28.52
N ILE A 964 -8.90 19.78 28.27
CA ILE A 964 -9.52 19.65 26.95
C ILE A 964 -9.71 21.04 26.33
N ILE A 965 -9.21 21.23 25.11
CA ILE A 965 -9.39 22.48 24.36
C ILE A 965 -10.41 22.23 23.24
N PRO A 966 -11.62 22.78 23.33
CA PRO A 966 -12.62 22.66 22.28
C PRO A 966 -12.21 23.52 21.07
N MET A 967 -12.36 22.98 19.87
CA MET A 967 -11.93 23.62 18.62
C MET A 967 -13.02 23.56 17.56
N ILE A 968 -13.23 24.67 16.86
CA ILE A 968 -14.01 24.71 15.63
C ILE A 968 -13.25 25.45 14.54
N THR A 969 -13.62 25.19 13.29
CA THR A 969 -13.14 25.97 12.15
C THR A 969 -14.33 26.55 11.41
N VAL A 970 -14.41 27.88 11.42
CA VAL A 970 -15.44 28.64 10.72
C VAL A 970 -15.37 28.35 9.22
N ASN A 971 -16.51 28.12 8.60
CA ASN A 971 -16.71 27.80 7.19
C ASN A 971 -16.11 26.46 6.70
N ILE A 972 -15.75 25.52 7.59
CA ILE A 972 -15.15 24.24 7.16
C ILE A 972 -16.13 23.37 6.35
N ARG A 973 -17.44 23.43 6.65
CA ARG A 973 -18.50 22.74 5.87
C ARG A 973 -18.86 23.48 4.59
N GLU A 974 -18.65 24.79 4.54
CA GLU A 974 -18.82 25.61 3.34
C GLU A 974 -17.64 25.41 2.41
N CYS A 975 -16.45 25.15 2.95
CA CYS A 975 -15.28 24.75 2.19
C CYS A 975 -15.50 23.39 1.53
N PHE A 976 -15.94 22.36 2.26
CA PHE A 976 -16.23 21.04 1.72
C PHE A 976 -17.61 20.52 2.13
N ARG A 977 -18.44 20.23 1.13
CA ARG A 977 -19.78 19.68 1.27
C ARG A 977 -19.84 18.21 0.85
N THR A 978 -20.71 17.46 1.49
CA THR A 978 -21.03 16.08 1.13
C THR A 978 -22.34 16.04 0.37
N MET A 979 -22.46 15.16 -0.64
CA MET A 979 -23.71 15.01 -1.38
C MET A 979 -24.88 14.62 -0.47
N SER A 980 -26.00 15.36 -0.57
CA SER A 980 -27.24 15.10 0.17
C SER A 980 -28.08 14.00 -0.49
N PHE A 981 -28.03 13.90 -1.82
CA PHE A 981 -28.81 12.93 -2.61
C PHE A 981 -28.26 11.51 -2.42
N GLY A 982 -29.13 10.57 -2.04
CA GLY A 982 -28.75 9.17 -1.83
C GLY A 982 -27.99 8.88 -0.52
N LYS A 983 -27.90 9.84 0.41
CA LYS A 983 -27.18 9.71 1.70
C LYS A 983 -27.53 8.41 2.46
N TRP A 984 -28.79 7.99 2.45
CA TRP A 984 -29.26 6.74 3.09
C TRP A 984 -28.56 5.47 2.55
N LEU A 985 -28.28 5.42 1.24
CA LEU A 985 -27.60 4.31 0.58
C LEU A 985 -26.15 4.22 1.04
N PHE A 986 -25.45 5.36 1.09
CA PHE A 986 -24.06 5.44 1.52
C PHE A 986 -23.90 5.18 3.02
N VAL A 987 -24.86 5.58 3.86
CA VAL A 987 -24.90 5.17 5.28
C VAL A 987 -24.98 3.64 5.41
N ARG A 988 -25.82 2.98 4.61
CA ARG A 988 -25.95 1.52 4.58
C ARG A 988 -24.67 0.84 4.10
N MET A 989 -24.04 1.37 3.04
CA MET A 989 -22.77 0.86 2.52
C MET A 989 -21.62 1.04 3.51
N TYR A 990 -21.51 2.21 4.17
CA TYR A 990 -20.51 2.45 5.21
C TYR A 990 -20.70 1.50 6.40
N GLY A 991 -21.95 1.18 6.77
CA GLY A 991 -22.25 0.17 7.78
C GLY A 991 -21.63 -1.20 7.49
N LEU A 992 -21.59 -1.60 6.21
CA LEU A 992 -21.08 -2.89 5.74
C LEU A 992 -19.57 -2.88 5.47
N LEU A 993 -19.08 -1.86 4.76
CA LEU A 993 -17.72 -1.83 4.22
C LEU A 993 -16.73 -1.09 5.12
N LYS A 994 -17.22 -0.19 6.00
CA LYS A 994 -16.40 0.72 6.83
C LYS A 994 -15.39 1.54 6.03
N VAL A 995 -15.70 1.83 4.76
CA VAL A 995 -14.92 2.69 3.87
C VAL A 995 -15.70 3.98 3.61
N PRO A 996 -15.09 5.16 3.72
CA PRO A 996 -15.74 6.43 3.38
C PRO A 996 -15.97 6.54 1.87
N ILE A 997 -17.21 6.34 1.41
CA ILE A 997 -17.58 6.28 -0.02
C ILE A 997 -18.47 7.48 -0.41
N LEU A 998 -18.92 8.30 0.54
CA LEU A 998 -19.81 9.41 0.23
C LEU A 998 -19.07 10.49 -0.59
N PRO A 999 -19.58 10.88 -1.77
CA PRO A 999 -18.96 11.91 -2.59
C PRO A 999 -18.90 13.28 -1.90
N ILE A 1000 -17.70 13.87 -1.88
CA ILE A 1000 -17.43 15.22 -1.38
C ILE A 1000 -17.26 16.16 -2.58
N TYR A 1001 -17.81 17.37 -2.48
CA TYR A 1001 -17.67 18.47 -3.44
C TYR A 1001 -17.35 19.76 -2.69
N GLY A 1002 -16.74 20.76 -3.33
CA GLY A 1002 -16.30 21.97 -2.66
C GLY A 1002 -14.84 22.30 -2.95
N GLY A 1003 -14.03 22.65 -1.95
CA GLY A 1003 -12.71 23.28 -2.11
C GLY A 1003 -12.82 24.76 -2.45
N PHE A 1004 -13.92 25.41 -2.03
CA PHE A 1004 -14.16 26.81 -2.30
C PHE A 1004 -13.18 27.70 -1.53
N PRO A 1005 -12.76 28.85 -2.11
CA PRO A 1005 -11.90 29.82 -1.45
C PRO A 1005 -12.72 30.63 -0.44
N VAL A 1006 -13.19 29.97 0.62
CA VAL A 1006 -13.88 30.58 1.76
C VAL A 1006 -12.88 31.06 2.80
N LYS A 1007 -13.27 32.06 3.60
CA LYS A 1007 -12.49 32.49 4.76
C LYS A 1007 -12.53 31.39 5.81
N LEU A 1008 -11.38 30.77 6.13
CA LEU A 1008 -11.26 29.80 7.21
C LEU A 1008 -10.65 30.47 8.45
N ARG A 1009 -11.30 30.31 9.59
CA ARG A 1009 -10.77 30.76 10.89
C ARG A 1009 -10.92 29.64 11.91
N THR A 1010 -9.80 29.17 12.46
CA THR A 1010 -9.84 28.19 13.56
C THR A 1010 -9.93 28.93 14.89
N VAL A 1011 -10.92 28.57 15.69
CA VAL A 1011 -11.15 29.13 17.03
C VAL A 1011 -10.88 28.04 18.06
N LEU A 1012 -9.92 28.30 18.95
CA LEU A 1012 -9.62 27.48 20.12
C LEU A 1012 -10.33 28.10 21.32
N GLY A 1013 -11.31 27.39 21.88
CA GLY A 1013 -12.04 27.85 23.07
C GLY A 1013 -11.23 27.70 24.35
N ASP A 1014 -11.82 28.14 25.46
CA ASP A 1014 -11.18 28.09 26.77
C ASP A 1014 -10.85 26.64 27.19
N PRO A 1015 -9.66 26.40 27.79
CA PRO A 1015 -9.31 25.08 28.30
C PRO A 1015 -10.30 24.61 29.38
N ILE A 1016 -10.92 23.46 29.16
CA ILE A 1016 -11.76 22.78 30.14
C ILE A 1016 -10.82 21.98 31.05
N PRO A 1017 -10.70 22.34 32.35
CA PRO A 1017 -9.80 21.64 33.26
C PRO A 1017 -10.29 20.21 33.50
N HIS A 1018 -9.35 19.32 33.87
CA HIS A 1018 -9.70 17.97 34.29
C HIS A 1018 -10.54 18.02 35.58
N ASP A 1019 -11.56 17.17 35.66
CA ASP A 1019 -12.45 17.07 36.81
C ASP A 1019 -12.72 15.58 37.07
N GLU A 1020 -12.17 15.06 38.18
CA GLU A 1020 -12.28 13.63 38.55
C GLU A 1020 -13.71 13.23 38.96
N SER A 1021 -14.60 14.20 39.23
CA SER A 1021 -15.98 13.92 39.63
C SER A 1021 -16.93 13.65 38.46
N LEU A 1022 -16.52 13.98 37.22
CA LEU A 1022 -17.35 13.83 36.02
C LEU A 1022 -17.21 12.41 35.43
N SER A 1023 -18.33 11.77 35.13
CA SER A 1023 -18.33 10.57 34.30
C SER A 1023 -17.86 10.90 32.87
N PRO A 1024 -17.31 9.92 32.12
CA PRO A 1024 -16.94 10.12 30.72
C PRO A 1024 -18.10 10.64 29.86
N GLU A 1025 -19.34 10.27 30.18
CA GLU A 1025 -20.56 10.74 29.53
C GLU A 1025 -20.83 12.22 29.85
N ALA A 1026 -20.75 12.62 31.13
CA ALA A 1026 -20.95 14.01 31.54
C ALA A 1026 -19.86 14.94 30.98
N LEU A 1027 -18.61 14.46 30.92
CA LEU A 1027 -17.52 15.21 30.30
C LEU A 1027 -17.71 15.34 28.79
N GLN A 1028 -18.19 14.29 28.12
CA GLN A 1028 -18.51 14.35 26.69
C GLN A 1028 -19.59 15.38 26.39
N GLU A 1029 -20.64 15.43 27.22
CA GLU A 1029 -21.75 16.39 27.06
C GLU A 1029 -21.29 17.83 27.31
N LYS A 1030 -20.46 18.06 28.33
CA LYS A 1030 -19.85 19.36 28.62
C LYS A 1030 -18.99 19.87 27.46
N VAL A 1031 -18.17 19.00 26.85
CA VAL A 1031 -17.33 19.37 25.70
C VAL A 1031 -18.16 19.59 24.44
N ALA A 1032 -19.21 18.78 24.22
CA ALA A 1032 -20.14 18.98 23.11
C ALA A 1032 -20.88 20.33 23.22
N LEU A 1033 -21.30 20.71 24.43
CA LEU A 1033 -21.90 22.00 24.71
C LEU A 1033 -20.93 23.16 24.43
N ALA A 1034 -19.66 23.03 24.87
CA ALA A 1034 -18.64 24.04 24.60
C ALA A 1034 -18.40 24.25 23.09
N ILE A 1035 -18.32 23.17 22.32
CA ILE A 1035 -18.22 23.25 20.85
C ILE A 1035 -19.49 23.87 20.24
N GLY A 1036 -20.68 23.51 20.75
CA GLY A 1036 -21.94 24.11 20.33
C GLY A 1036 -22.00 25.63 20.58
N THR A 1037 -21.48 26.10 21.71
CA THR A 1037 -21.35 27.53 22.02
C THR A 1037 -20.42 28.23 21.04
N LEU A 1038 -19.23 27.66 20.78
CA LEU A 1038 -18.30 28.20 19.78
C LEU A 1038 -18.94 28.30 18.39
N ILE A 1039 -19.70 27.28 17.97
CA ILE A 1039 -20.43 27.29 16.69
C ILE A 1039 -21.45 28.44 16.69
N LYS A 1040 -22.21 28.60 17.76
CA LYS A 1040 -23.23 29.65 17.87
C LYS A 1040 -22.63 31.07 17.82
N GLU A 1041 -21.44 31.26 18.39
CA GLU A 1041 -20.77 32.56 18.47
C GLU A 1041 -20.03 32.93 17.19
N HIS A 1042 -19.39 31.96 16.53
CA HIS A 1042 -18.46 32.23 15.43
C HIS A 1042 -18.93 31.76 14.06
N GLN A 1043 -19.87 30.80 13.98
CA GLN A 1043 -20.37 30.25 12.72
C GLN A 1043 -21.80 30.71 12.43
N ARG A 1044 -22.05 31.18 11.21
CA ARG A 1044 -23.41 31.44 10.73
C ARG A 1044 -24.07 30.11 10.37
N VAL A 1045 -25.25 29.86 10.93
CA VAL A 1045 -26.04 28.64 10.71
C VAL A 1045 -27.46 29.02 10.25
N PRO A 1046 -27.99 28.45 9.15
CA PRO A 1046 -27.32 27.52 8.23
C PRO A 1046 -26.22 28.22 7.42
N GLY A 1047 -25.08 27.54 7.21
CA GLY A 1047 -23.98 28.11 6.45
C GLY A 1047 -24.27 28.24 4.95
N ASP A 1048 -23.86 29.37 4.36
CA ASP A 1048 -23.99 29.70 2.94
C ASP A 1048 -22.61 29.85 2.26
N ILE A 1049 -22.45 29.22 1.09
CA ILE A 1049 -21.15 29.15 0.38
C ILE A 1049 -20.79 30.51 -0.24
N LEU A 1050 -21.74 31.20 -0.88
CA LEU A 1050 -21.47 32.45 -1.58
C LEU A 1050 -21.09 33.55 -0.59
N GLN A 1051 -21.78 33.58 0.55
CA GLN A 1051 -21.47 34.51 1.62
C GLN A 1051 -20.10 34.21 2.25
N ALA A 1052 -19.77 32.93 2.51
CA ALA A 1052 -18.46 32.55 3.04
C ALA A 1052 -17.29 32.85 2.08
N ILE A 1053 -17.53 32.84 0.76
CA ILE A 1053 -16.58 33.34 -0.24
C ILE A 1053 -16.48 34.87 -0.18
N GLY A 1054 -17.61 35.57 -0.05
CA GLY A 1054 -17.67 37.03 0.12
C GLY A 1054 -16.85 37.53 1.30
N ASP A 1055 -17.02 36.91 2.49
CA ASP A 1055 -16.28 37.22 3.73
C ASP A 1055 -14.75 37.19 3.52
N ARG A 1056 -14.24 36.37 2.59
CA ARG A 1056 -12.82 36.34 2.22
C ARG A 1056 -12.40 37.61 1.48
N PHE A 1057 -13.17 38.05 0.49
CA PHE A 1057 -12.78 39.17 -0.38
C PHE A 1057 -13.01 40.55 0.24
N GLU A 1058 -13.97 40.69 1.16
CA GLU A 1058 -14.17 41.92 1.94
C GLU A 1058 -12.96 42.25 2.83
N SER A 1059 -12.32 41.22 3.40
CA SER A 1059 -11.09 41.39 4.21
C SER A 1059 -9.90 41.97 3.43
N VAL A 1060 -9.89 41.84 2.10
CA VAL A 1060 -8.82 42.35 1.21
C VAL A 1060 -9.02 43.83 0.86
N GLN A 1061 -10.26 44.34 0.85
CA GLN A 1061 -10.54 45.75 0.56
C GLN A 1061 -10.20 46.67 1.74
N TYR A 1062 -10.28 46.19 2.98
CA TYR A 1062 -9.92 46.96 4.17
C TYR A 1062 -8.40 47.23 4.27
N LEU A 1063 -7.57 46.28 3.83
CA LEU A 1063 -6.09 46.40 3.82
C LEU A 1063 -5.53 47.33 2.75
N ARG A 1064 -6.34 47.78 1.78
CA ARG A 1064 -5.94 48.78 0.77
C ARG A 1064 -6.29 50.22 1.14
N LYS A 1065 -7.03 50.44 2.24
CA LYS A 1065 -7.44 51.77 2.74
C LYS A 1065 -6.84 52.13 4.10
N GLY A 1066 -6.03 51.24 4.70
CA GLY A 1066 -5.35 51.45 5.98
C GLY A 1066 -3.93 51.95 5.81
#